data_AF-A0A4R7EMP5-F1
#
_entry.id   AF-A0A4R7EMP5-F1
#
_cell.length_a   1.000
_cell.length_b   1.000
_cell.length_c   1.000
_cell.angle_alpha   90.00
_cell.angle_beta   90.00
_cell.angle_gamma   90.00
#
_symmetry.space_group_name_H-M   'P 1'
#
loop_
_entity.id
_entity.type
_entity.pdbx_description
1 polymer ?
#
loop_
_entity_poly.entity_id
_entity_poly.type
_entity_poly.pdbx_seq_one_letter_code
_entity_poly.pdbx_strand_id
1 'polypeptide(L)'
;MQHSDEAKYVLQFINQTNKSVFLTGKAGTGKTTLLKEIIATTHKNAVIVAPTGIAALNAGGVTIHSFFLLPFAAFIPDVKNPPVFTENLKFENRVSLKRHLRINKARKTLFLNLELLIIDEVSMLRADVLDAMDFMLQTIRRNSEPFGGIQVLFIGDLFQLPPVIKAEEWNILKNYYKGGYFFHSHAIQNSPPVYIELDKIFRQSENQFIEILNNLRNNCISKSDIKVLNQFVNSQFDIRKNPGYITLTTHNALANKINTEALEAISKKAYGYKAEIIGDFPDKIFPIDEIINLKVGAQVIFIKNDMSFEKNYYNGKMGFISKLSENEIFVTFPDENKMIEVERYEWQNIKYTVNANTKEIEEEILGTFTHYPIKLAWAITVHKSQGLTFDKAVLDVSKVFLPGQAYVALSRLRSLDGLILLAPIRMNGLENDFDVLNYTENKAEKEQLANQLQLQTKEFLKEYLIKTYSWYGLAMSWRSHVNSYAIESERSSKSKYKVWAEKNLQNIEEILVYSEKFISQLNKLFDEEPYRFEFIKERVNKAYQYFFPKMDYLVFELLFTMAQIKKQRKMKAFWEELAELEEGIIKAVLQMKKSQKMIDAIAREEDLSKENLKLQEISEYKINHLVQIANLLRASRLGLEEEQDDIFEEVSDSKKEKKLKKATTEITLEFWKQQKSIGEIAEIRKLTQVTIYSHLGKLAAQGAIKLSEILPKDKIEALDKLFKEFENKPLSEIKAHVGELYSWDELKLYQRAQPKVD
;
A
#
# COMPACT_ATOMS: atom_id res chain seq x y z
N MET A 1 2.91 16.57 12.12
CA MET A 1 2.87 17.60 11.05
C MET A 1 1.64 18.46 11.31
N GLN A 2 1.64 19.77 11.06
CA GLN A 2 0.37 20.51 11.02
C GLN A 2 -0.36 20.10 9.73
N HIS A 3 -1.41 19.31 9.85
CA HIS A 3 -2.25 18.90 8.73
C HIS A 3 -3.09 20.09 8.28
N SER A 4 -3.22 20.29 6.96
CA SER A 4 -4.21 21.23 6.44
C SER A 4 -5.62 20.73 6.76
N ASP A 5 -6.61 21.61 6.78
CA ASP A 5 -7.99 21.23 7.10
C ASP A 5 -8.51 20.17 6.12
N GLU A 6 -8.13 20.27 4.84
CA GLU A 6 -8.51 19.32 3.78
C GLU A 6 -7.96 17.93 4.06
N ALA A 7 -6.71 17.83 4.55
CA ALA A 7 -6.12 16.54 4.93
C ALA A 7 -6.84 15.90 6.12
N LYS A 8 -7.31 16.70 7.09
CA LYS A 8 -8.13 16.21 8.21
C LYS A 8 -9.47 15.68 7.72
N TYR A 9 -10.16 16.41 6.83
CA TYR A 9 -11.40 15.92 6.23
C TYR A 9 -11.22 14.58 5.52
N VAL A 10 -10.12 14.39 4.78
CA VAL A 10 -9.83 13.09 4.14
C VAL A 10 -9.73 11.99 5.20
N LEU A 11 -8.95 12.19 6.27
CA LEU A 11 -8.82 11.20 7.34
C LEU A 11 -10.18 10.86 7.98
N GLN A 12 -11.01 11.88 8.22
CA GLN A 12 -12.35 11.72 8.80
C GLN A 12 -13.30 11.00 7.85
N PHE A 13 -13.39 11.37 6.57
CA PHE A 13 -14.21 10.65 5.60
C PHE A 13 -13.79 9.18 5.48
N ILE A 14 -12.48 8.90 5.47
CA ILE A 14 -11.96 7.54 5.37
C ILE A 14 -12.31 6.70 6.61
N ASN A 15 -12.18 7.23 7.81
CA ASN A 15 -12.40 6.45 9.03
C ASN A 15 -13.85 6.50 9.55
N GLN A 16 -14.61 7.54 9.24
CA GLN A 16 -15.94 7.79 9.83
C GLN A 16 -17.10 7.60 8.85
N THR A 17 -16.84 7.31 7.58
CA THR A 17 -17.90 7.15 6.57
C THR A 17 -17.66 5.96 5.65
N ASN A 18 -18.66 5.53 4.87
CA ASN A 18 -18.45 4.62 3.73
C ASN A 18 -18.37 5.37 2.39
N LYS A 19 -18.36 6.71 2.41
CA LYS A 19 -18.40 7.53 1.19
C LYS A 19 -17.03 7.55 0.52
N SER A 20 -16.97 7.18 -0.76
CA SER A 20 -15.74 7.24 -1.55
C SER A 20 -15.22 8.67 -1.68
N VAL A 21 -13.90 8.83 -1.71
CA VAL A 21 -13.22 10.14 -1.75
C VAL A 21 -12.30 10.20 -2.96
N PHE A 22 -12.30 11.32 -3.65
CA PHE A 22 -11.28 11.66 -4.63
C PHE A 22 -10.36 12.73 -4.04
N LEU A 23 -9.18 12.28 -3.63
CA LEU A 23 -8.09 13.11 -3.15
C LEU A 23 -7.24 13.57 -4.33
N THR A 24 -7.31 14.85 -4.62
CA THR A 24 -6.50 15.51 -5.64
C THR A 24 -5.65 16.61 -5.05
N GLY A 25 -4.84 17.23 -5.90
CA GLY A 25 -3.98 18.33 -5.52
C GLY A 25 -2.88 18.51 -6.54
N LYS A 26 -2.34 19.72 -6.58
CA LYS A 26 -1.22 20.08 -7.43
C LYS A 26 0.01 19.22 -7.16
N ALA A 27 1.00 19.30 -8.04
CA ALA A 27 2.27 18.65 -7.80
C ALA A 27 2.91 19.19 -6.50
N GLY A 28 3.41 18.30 -5.65
CA GLY A 28 4.11 18.72 -4.42
C GLY A 28 3.21 19.13 -3.23
N THR A 29 1.93 18.77 -3.23
CA THR A 29 0.99 19.08 -2.13
C THR A 29 0.96 18.06 -0.99
N GLY A 30 1.77 17.00 -1.07
CA GLY A 30 1.90 16.01 0.02
C GLY A 30 0.97 14.79 -0.06
N LYS A 31 0.31 14.54 -1.20
CA LYS A 31 -0.59 13.37 -1.41
C LYS A 31 0.00 12.03 -0.92
N THR A 32 1.23 11.70 -1.32
CA THR A 32 1.90 10.45 -0.92
C THR A 32 2.19 10.39 0.58
N THR A 33 2.44 11.54 1.22
CA THR A 33 2.61 11.62 2.68
C THR A 33 1.30 11.33 3.39
N LEU A 34 0.20 11.93 2.93
CA LEU A 34 -1.14 11.68 3.46
C LEU A 34 -1.59 10.23 3.25
N LEU A 35 -1.26 9.61 2.10
CA LEU A 35 -1.51 8.19 1.86
C LEU A 35 -0.86 7.31 2.94
N LYS A 36 0.41 7.56 3.27
CA LYS A 36 1.11 6.79 4.31
C LYS A 36 0.46 6.94 5.68
N GLU A 37 -0.01 8.14 5.99
CA GLU A 37 -0.72 8.43 7.23
C GLU A 37 -2.09 7.74 7.29
N ILE A 38 -2.87 7.77 6.21
CA ILE A 38 -4.15 7.05 6.10
C ILE A 38 -3.95 5.56 6.39
N ILE A 39 -2.92 4.94 5.81
CA ILE A 39 -2.60 3.52 6.04
C ILE A 39 -2.19 3.25 7.47
N ALA A 40 -1.42 4.16 8.09
CA ALA A 40 -0.99 4.01 9.47
C ALA A 40 -2.16 4.13 10.45
N THR A 41 -3.10 5.05 10.17
CA THR A 41 -4.17 5.44 11.08
C THR A 41 -5.50 4.74 10.82
N THR A 42 -5.73 4.15 9.64
CA THR A 42 -7.05 3.58 9.33
C THR A 42 -7.31 2.26 10.06
N HIS A 43 -8.50 2.16 10.66
CA HIS A 43 -8.97 0.93 11.27
C HIS A 43 -9.59 -0.04 10.25
N LYS A 44 -9.73 0.39 9.00
CA LYS A 44 -10.35 -0.38 7.93
C LYS A 44 -9.36 -1.37 7.35
N ASN A 45 -9.87 -2.51 6.92
CA ASN A 45 -9.10 -3.44 6.11
C ASN A 45 -8.85 -2.81 4.73
N ALA A 46 -7.66 -2.26 4.55
CA ALA A 46 -7.28 -1.48 3.39
C ALA A 46 -6.35 -2.25 2.43
N VAL A 47 -6.51 -1.99 1.13
CA VAL A 47 -5.62 -2.46 0.07
C VAL A 47 -5.24 -1.29 -0.82
N ILE A 48 -3.96 -1.17 -1.15
CA ILE A 48 -3.43 -0.19 -2.10
C ILE A 48 -3.22 -0.88 -3.45
N VAL A 49 -3.79 -0.29 -4.50
CA VAL A 49 -3.56 -0.66 -5.89
C VAL A 49 -3.14 0.55 -6.72
N ALA A 50 -2.44 0.32 -7.83
CA ALA A 50 -2.15 1.34 -8.83
C ALA A 50 -2.23 0.78 -10.26
N PRO A 51 -2.43 1.64 -11.29
CA PRO A 51 -2.50 1.20 -12.69
C PRO A 51 -1.20 0.59 -13.23
N THR A 52 -0.04 1.05 -12.75
CA THR A 52 1.29 0.63 -13.24
C THR A 52 2.14 -0.01 -12.14
N GLY A 53 3.10 -0.87 -12.52
CA GLY A 53 3.99 -1.57 -11.59
C GLY A 53 4.84 -0.62 -10.74
N ILE A 54 5.40 0.42 -11.35
CA ILE A 54 6.24 1.41 -10.63
C ILE A 54 5.39 2.23 -9.65
N ALA A 55 4.19 2.66 -10.04
CA ALA A 55 3.28 3.37 -9.15
C ALA A 55 2.88 2.48 -7.95
N ALA A 56 2.55 1.21 -8.21
CA ALA A 56 2.22 0.24 -7.16
C ALA A 56 3.38 0.07 -6.18
N LEU A 57 4.60 -0.10 -6.69
CA LEU A 57 5.80 -0.26 -5.86
C LEU A 57 6.12 1.01 -5.04
N ASN A 58 5.88 2.19 -5.59
CA ASN A 58 6.09 3.46 -4.88
C ASN A 58 5.04 3.73 -3.82
N ALA A 59 3.78 3.37 -4.08
CA ALA A 59 2.69 3.43 -3.12
C ALA A 59 2.80 2.32 -2.04
N GLY A 60 3.64 1.31 -2.26
CA GLY A 60 3.77 0.15 -1.39
C GLY A 60 2.57 -0.79 -1.48
N GLY A 61 1.97 -0.90 -2.67
CA GLY A 61 0.83 -1.75 -3.00
C GLY A 61 1.11 -2.68 -4.18
N VAL A 62 0.05 -3.11 -4.86
CA VAL A 62 0.12 -4.02 -6.01
C VAL A 62 -0.55 -3.41 -7.24
N THR A 63 -0.38 -4.00 -8.42
CA THR A 63 -1.10 -3.50 -9.60
C THR A 63 -2.58 -3.87 -9.56
N ILE A 64 -3.44 -3.04 -10.17
CA ILE A 64 -4.87 -3.35 -10.35
C ILE A 64 -5.04 -4.72 -11.03
N HIS A 65 -4.29 -4.96 -12.12
CA HIS A 65 -4.36 -6.21 -12.88
C HIS A 65 -3.98 -7.42 -12.03
N SER A 66 -2.93 -7.36 -11.22
CA SER A 66 -2.51 -8.49 -10.37
C SER A 66 -3.46 -8.73 -9.19
N PHE A 67 -4.02 -7.68 -8.59
CA PHE A 67 -4.94 -7.81 -7.47
C PHE A 67 -6.26 -8.44 -7.89
N PHE A 68 -6.87 -7.89 -8.94
CA PHE A 68 -8.15 -8.34 -9.47
C PHE A 68 -8.03 -9.50 -10.46
N LEU A 69 -6.82 -9.92 -10.84
CA LEU A 69 -6.61 -10.93 -11.90
C LEU A 69 -7.26 -10.50 -13.23
N LEU A 70 -7.24 -9.20 -13.53
CA LEU A 70 -7.79 -8.68 -14.77
C LEU A 70 -6.87 -9.04 -15.95
N PRO A 71 -7.41 -9.55 -17.06
CA PRO A 71 -6.65 -9.69 -18.29
C PRO A 71 -6.30 -8.31 -18.86
N PHE A 72 -5.20 -8.24 -19.62
CA PHE A 72 -4.84 -7.04 -20.41
C PHE A 72 -5.74 -6.95 -21.64
N ALA A 73 -7.01 -6.60 -21.42
CA ALA A 73 -8.07 -6.48 -22.40
C ALA A 73 -8.98 -5.30 -22.02
N ALA A 74 -9.57 -4.64 -23.01
CA ALA A 74 -10.55 -3.59 -22.79
C ALA A 74 -11.88 -4.17 -22.29
N PHE A 75 -12.59 -3.46 -21.41
CA PHE A 75 -13.83 -3.96 -20.81
C PHE A 75 -15.09 -3.29 -21.39
N ILE A 76 -16.03 -4.12 -21.85
CA ILE A 76 -17.33 -3.68 -22.35
C ILE A 76 -18.40 -4.01 -21.30
N PRO A 77 -19.16 -3.02 -20.81
CA PRO A 77 -20.15 -3.20 -19.75
C PRO A 77 -21.48 -3.83 -20.25
N ASP A 78 -21.39 -4.70 -21.26
CA ASP A 78 -22.52 -5.39 -21.90
C ASP A 78 -22.46 -6.92 -21.60
N VAL A 79 -23.58 -7.59 -21.86
CA VAL A 79 -23.79 -9.02 -21.69
C VAL A 79 -24.01 -9.72 -23.05
N LYS A 80 -24.48 -8.98 -24.08
CA LYS A 80 -25.00 -9.58 -25.33
C LYS A 80 -23.94 -9.84 -26.40
N ASN A 81 -22.95 -8.95 -26.52
CA ASN A 81 -21.96 -9.05 -27.59
C ASN A 81 -20.82 -10.02 -27.21
N PRO A 82 -20.48 -11.02 -28.05
CA PRO A 82 -19.38 -11.93 -27.76
C PRO A 82 -18.05 -11.15 -27.68
N PRO A 83 -17.10 -11.60 -26.84
CA PRO A 83 -15.78 -10.98 -26.76
C PRO A 83 -15.11 -11.00 -28.14
N VAL A 84 -14.68 -9.81 -28.59
CA VAL A 84 -13.96 -9.66 -29.85
C VAL A 84 -12.47 -9.90 -29.59
N PHE A 85 -11.92 -10.92 -30.26
CA PHE A 85 -10.49 -11.24 -30.22
C PHE A 85 -9.90 -11.10 -31.62
N THR A 86 -8.95 -10.18 -31.77
CA THR A 86 -8.01 -10.16 -32.90
C THR A 86 -6.59 -10.32 -32.35
N GLU A 87 -5.59 -10.51 -33.22
CA GLU A 87 -4.19 -10.65 -32.78
C GLU A 87 -3.71 -9.45 -31.93
N ASN A 88 -4.28 -8.25 -32.16
CA ASN A 88 -3.86 -7.00 -31.53
C ASN A 88 -4.87 -6.40 -30.54
N LEU A 89 -6.14 -6.83 -30.54
CA LEU A 89 -7.20 -6.31 -29.69
C LEU A 89 -7.91 -7.44 -28.94
N LYS A 90 -8.05 -7.26 -27.63
CA LYS A 90 -8.79 -8.18 -26.76
C LYS A 90 -9.84 -7.40 -26.00
N PHE A 91 -11.09 -7.84 -26.10
CA PHE A 91 -12.20 -7.29 -25.33
C PHE A 91 -12.81 -8.34 -24.42
N GLU A 92 -13.12 -7.94 -23.20
CA GLU A 92 -13.83 -8.74 -22.21
C GLU A 92 -15.16 -8.07 -21.90
N ASN A 93 -16.21 -8.87 -21.71
CA ASN A 93 -17.52 -8.41 -21.30
C ASN A 93 -17.88 -8.99 -19.92
N ARG A 94 -19.07 -8.70 -19.40
CA ARG A 94 -19.51 -9.20 -18.08
C ARG A 94 -19.52 -10.73 -17.99
N VAL A 95 -19.82 -11.43 -19.08
CA VAL A 95 -19.91 -12.91 -19.13
C VAL A 95 -18.51 -13.52 -19.17
N SER A 96 -17.63 -13.03 -20.04
CA SER A 96 -16.29 -13.56 -20.21
C SER A 96 -15.39 -13.21 -19.01
N LEU A 97 -15.52 -12.00 -18.45
CA LEU A 97 -14.81 -11.62 -17.23
C LEU A 97 -15.21 -12.50 -16.03
N LYS A 98 -16.50 -12.87 -15.92
CA LYS A 98 -16.96 -13.84 -14.91
C LYS A 98 -16.29 -15.20 -15.00
N ARG A 99 -15.83 -15.63 -16.18
CA ARG A 99 -15.12 -16.92 -16.34
C ARG A 99 -13.71 -16.85 -15.77
N HIS A 100 -13.09 -15.68 -15.79
CA HIS A 100 -11.79 -15.42 -15.17
C HIS A 100 -11.87 -15.32 -13.63
N LEU A 101 -13.08 -15.16 -13.05
CA LEU A 101 -13.34 -15.11 -11.61
C LEU A 101 -13.25 -16.47 -10.88
N ARG A 102 -12.45 -17.43 -11.36
CA ARG A 102 -12.18 -18.67 -10.61
C ARG A 102 -11.27 -18.37 -9.41
N ILE A 103 -11.87 -17.76 -8.39
CA ILE A 103 -11.21 -17.26 -7.19
C ILE A 103 -11.24 -18.36 -6.12
N ASN A 104 -10.08 -18.68 -5.57
CA ASN A 104 -9.97 -19.63 -4.46
C ASN A 104 -10.58 -19.08 -3.15
N LYS A 105 -10.82 -19.95 -2.15
CA LYS A 105 -11.44 -19.57 -0.86
C LYS A 105 -10.68 -18.42 -0.18
N ALA A 106 -9.35 -18.42 -0.24
CA ALA A 106 -8.51 -17.38 0.36
C ALA A 106 -8.74 -15.99 -0.26
N ARG A 107 -8.69 -15.87 -1.59
CA ARG A 107 -8.92 -14.58 -2.28
C ARG A 107 -10.36 -14.12 -2.14
N LYS A 108 -11.33 -15.03 -2.15
CA LYS A 108 -12.74 -14.67 -1.89
C LYS A 108 -12.87 -14.06 -0.48
N THR A 109 -12.21 -14.66 0.51
CA THR A 109 -12.17 -14.16 1.89
C THR A 109 -11.51 -12.78 1.97
N LEU A 110 -10.45 -12.55 1.20
CA LEU A 110 -9.81 -11.22 1.07
C LEU A 110 -10.80 -10.16 0.57
N PHE A 111 -11.48 -10.40 -0.56
CA PHE A 111 -12.46 -9.46 -1.11
C PHE A 111 -13.68 -9.25 -0.20
N LEU A 112 -14.09 -10.26 0.58
CA LEU A 112 -15.20 -10.15 1.53
C LEU A 112 -14.83 -9.38 2.80
N ASN A 113 -13.54 -9.36 3.18
CA ASN A 113 -13.05 -8.60 4.34
C ASN A 113 -12.43 -7.25 3.95
N LEU A 114 -12.30 -6.94 2.66
CA LEU A 114 -11.90 -5.63 2.18
C LEU A 114 -12.97 -4.58 2.52
N GLU A 115 -12.54 -3.47 3.13
CA GLU A 115 -13.38 -2.34 3.55
C GLU A 115 -12.99 -1.03 2.87
N LEU A 116 -11.70 -0.85 2.54
CA LEU A 116 -11.16 0.32 1.87
C LEU A 116 -10.25 -0.08 0.70
N LEU A 117 -10.58 0.36 -0.50
CA LEU A 117 -9.70 0.23 -1.68
C LEU A 117 -9.07 1.58 -2.00
N ILE A 118 -7.74 1.66 -1.99
CA ILE A 118 -6.98 2.87 -2.31
C ILE A 118 -6.38 2.70 -3.69
N ILE A 119 -6.69 3.63 -4.60
CA ILE A 119 -6.18 3.65 -5.97
C ILE A 119 -5.27 4.86 -6.11
N ASP A 120 -3.96 4.62 -6.15
CA ASP A 120 -2.97 5.67 -6.42
C ASP A 120 -2.78 5.87 -7.93
N GLU A 121 -2.41 7.10 -8.32
CA GLU A 121 -2.30 7.55 -9.72
C GLU A 121 -3.57 7.31 -10.57
N VAL A 122 -4.75 7.62 -10.00
CA VAL A 122 -6.06 7.43 -10.63
C VAL A 122 -6.21 8.19 -11.96
N SER A 123 -5.44 9.25 -12.21
CA SER A 123 -5.50 9.99 -13.49
C SER A 123 -5.15 9.11 -14.69
N MET A 124 -4.37 8.05 -14.49
CA MET A 124 -4.02 7.07 -15.53
C MET A 124 -5.02 5.91 -15.61
N LEU A 125 -6.01 5.85 -14.72
CA LEU A 125 -6.99 4.77 -14.69
C LEU A 125 -8.07 5.02 -15.74
N ARG A 126 -8.25 4.02 -16.61
CA ARG A 126 -9.30 4.04 -17.63
C ARG A 126 -10.68 3.75 -17.03
N ALA A 127 -11.71 4.39 -17.58
CA ALA A 127 -13.11 4.16 -17.21
C ALA A 127 -13.51 2.68 -17.24
N ASP A 128 -13.12 1.97 -18.31
CA ASP A 128 -13.50 0.58 -18.52
C ASP A 128 -12.87 -0.37 -17.50
N VAL A 129 -11.61 -0.13 -17.13
CA VAL A 129 -10.94 -0.90 -16.08
C VAL A 129 -11.61 -0.69 -14.73
N LEU A 130 -12.04 0.55 -14.42
CA LEU A 130 -12.73 0.83 -13.16
C LEU A 130 -14.10 0.12 -13.09
N ASP A 131 -14.88 0.11 -14.17
CA ASP A 131 -16.15 -0.62 -14.22
C ASP A 131 -15.97 -2.14 -14.22
N ALA A 132 -14.85 -2.66 -14.75
CA ALA A 132 -14.49 -4.05 -14.59
C ALA A 132 -14.25 -4.39 -13.10
N MET A 133 -13.53 -3.54 -12.38
CA MET A 133 -13.30 -3.69 -10.93
C MET A 133 -14.62 -3.65 -10.14
N ASP A 134 -15.48 -2.68 -10.43
CA ASP A 134 -16.82 -2.55 -9.83
C ASP A 134 -17.64 -3.83 -10.02
N PHE A 135 -17.77 -4.29 -11.26
CA PHE A 135 -18.52 -5.50 -11.59
C PHE A 135 -17.98 -6.75 -10.88
N MET A 136 -16.65 -6.87 -10.79
CA MET A 136 -16.00 -7.97 -10.07
C MET A 136 -16.35 -7.94 -8.58
N LEU A 137 -16.22 -6.79 -7.93
CA LEU A 137 -16.51 -6.64 -6.50
C LEU A 137 -17.98 -6.90 -6.21
N GLN A 138 -18.90 -6.37 -7.03
CA GLN A 138 -20.33 -6.63 -6.91
C GLN A 138 -20.64 -8.13 -7.02
N THR A 139 -20.01 -8.80 -7.99
CA THR A 139 -20.21 -10.25 -8.22
C THR A 139 -19.68 -11.09 -7.05
N ILE A 140 -18.48 -10.79 -6.54
CA ILE A 140 -17.83 -11.56 -5.47
C ILE A 140 -18.56 -11.35 -4.14
N ARG A 141 -18.95 -10.11 -3.84
CA ARG A 141 -19.60 -9.72 -2.58
C ARG A 141 -21.11 -9.93 -2.59
N ARG A 142 -21.70 -10.21 -3.77
CA ARG A 142 -23.15 -10.31 -3.99
C ARG A 142 -23.88 -9.07 -3.50
N ASN A 143 -23.30 -7.92 -3.78
CA ASN A 143 -23.83 -6.62 -3.42
C ASN A 143 -23.84 -5.75 -4.67
N SER A 144 -25.01 -5.23 -5.05
CA SER A 144 -25.17 -4.37 -6.24
C SER A 144 -24.77 -2.92 -6.01
N GLU A 145 -24.50 -2.52 -4.77
CA GLU A 145 -23.91 -1.22 -4.47
C GLU A 145 -22.57 -1.05 -5.20
N PRO A 146 -22.21 0.18 -5.61
CA PRO A 146 -20.90 0.47 -6.20
C PRO A 146 -19.75 -0.15 -5.41
N PHE A 147 -18.83 -0.78 -6.14
CA PHE A 147 -17.68 -1.54 -5.64
C PHE A 147 -18.05 -2.65 -4.63
N GLY A 148 -19.29 -3.16 -4.69
CA GLY A 148 -19.81 -4.14 -3.74
C GLY A 148 -19.96 -3.58 -2.32
N GLY A 149 -20.17 -2.27 -2.19
CA GLY A 149 -20.27 -1.55 -0.91
C GLY A 149 -18.93 -1.36 -0.20
N ILE A 150 -17.85 -1.25 -0.96
CA ILE A 150 -16.50 -0.91 -0.46
C ILE A 150 -16.28 0.59 -0.64
N GLN A 151 -15.68 1.24 0.37
CA GLN A 151 -15.23 2.62 0.21
C GLN A 151 -13.99 2.66 -0.69
N VAL A 152 -13.97 3.57 -1.66
CA VAL A 152 -12.81 3.76 -2.55
C VAL A 152 -12.18 5.13 -2.32
N LEU A 153 -10.88 5.16 -2.11
CA LEU A 153 -10.07 6.37 -2.09
C LEU A 153 -9.29 6.46 -3.41
N PHE A 154 -9.66 7.42 -4.24
CA PHE A 154 -8.97 7.74 -5.48
C PHE A 154 -7.93 8.82 -5.19
N ILE A 155 -6.67 8.61 -5.57
CA ILE A 155 -5.58 9.57 -5.39
C ILE A 155 -4.95 9.86 -6.75
N GLY A 156 -4.81 11.14 -7.10
CA GLY A 156 -4.12 11.53 -8.33
C GLY A 156 -4.21 13.02 -8.62
N ASP A 157 -3.79 13.42 -9.81
CA ASP A 157 -3.93 14.79 -10.32
C ASP A 157 -4.38 14.70 -11.78
N LEU A 158 -5.62 15.08 -12.05
CA LEU A 158 -6.26 14.92 -13.37
C LEU A 158 -5.52 15.67 -14.49
N PHE A 159 -4.79 16.73 -14.12
CA PHE A 159 -4.06 17.57 -15.07
C PHE A 159 -2.65 17.05 -15.38
N GLN A 160 -2.22 15.93 -14.79
CA GLN A 160 -0.90 15.35 -15.07
C GLN A 160 -0.90 14.55 -16.37
N LEU A 161 -1.19 13.25 -16.29
CA LEU A 161 -1.15 12.37 -17.44
C LEU A 161 -2.50 11.65 -17.58
N PRO A 162 -3.12 11.71 -18.77
CA PRO A 162 -4.36 11.01 -19.05
C PRO A 162 -4.15 9.50 -19.16
N PRO A 163 -5.23 8.71 -19.10
CA PRO A 163 -5.15 7.29 -19.42
C PRO A 163 -4.74 7.09 -20.89
N VAL A 164 -3.88 6.11 -21.15
CA VAL A 164 -3.47 5.75 -22.51
C VAL A 164 -4.43 4.70 -23.07
N ILE A 165 -5.16 5.07 -24.13
CA ILE A 165 -6.10 4.19 -24.83
C ILE A 165 -5.69 4.14 -26.30
N LYS A 166 -5.56 2.94 -26.87
CA LYS A 166 -5.25 2.80 -28.29
C LYS A 166 -6.44 3.29 -29.11
N ALA A 167 -6.19 3.97 -30.24
CA ALA A 167 -7.26 4.49 -31.10
C ALA A 167 -8.26 3.39 -31.54
N GLU A 168 -7.74 2.20 -31.83
CA GLU A 168 -8.53 1.01 -32.17
C GLU A 168 -9.46 0.56 -31.03
N GLU A 169 -8.98 0.61 -29.78
CA GLU A 169 -9.80 0.29 -28.60
C GLU A 169 -10.88 1.36 -28.38
N TRP A 170 -10.48 2.64 -28.51
CA TRP A 170 -11.38 3.77 -28.32
C TRP A 170 -12.54 3.80 -29.31
N ASN A 171 -12.31 3.38 -30.56
CA ASN A 171 -13.36 3.30 -31.58
C ASN A 171 -14.56 2.43 -31.16
N ILE A 172 -14.34 1.45 -30.29
CA ILE A 172 -15.38 0.60 -29.74
C ILE A 172 -15.87 1.16 -28.40
N LEU A 173 -14.95 1.54 -27.51
CA LEU A 173 -15.28 2.00 -26.15
C LEU A 173 -16.11 3.29 -26.12
N LYS A 174 -15.95 4.18 -27.11
CA LYS A 174 -16.73 5.43 -27.22
C LYS A 174 -18.25 5.21 -27.32
N ASN A 175 -18.69 4.00 -27.69
CA ASN A 175 -20.11 3.66 -27.73
C ASN A 175 -20.68 3.36 -26.33
N TYR A 176 -19.82 3.14 -25.34
CA TYR A 176 -20.19 2.76 -23.97
C TYR A 176 -19.79 3.82 -22.95
N TYR A 177 -18.69 4.52 -23.19
CA TYR A 177 -18.12 5.53 -22.28
C TYR A 177 -18.06 6.89 -22.96
N LYS A 178 -18.37 7.96 -22.20
CA LYS A 178 -18.30 9.35 -22.68
C LYS A 178 -16.86 9.82 -22.91
N GLY A 179 -15.90 9.26 -22.17
CA GLY A 179 -14.48 9.60 -22.24
C GLY A 179 -13.62 8.50 -21.60
N GLY A 180 -12.30 8.65 -21.69
CA GLY A 180 -11.34 7.64 -21.24
C GLY A 180 -11.07 7.63 -19.74
N TYR A 181 -11.28 8.76 -19.05
CA TYR A 181 -10.96 8.95 -17.63
C TYR A 181 -11.84 8.14 -16.69
N PHE A 182 -11.30 7.80 -15.52
CA PHE A 182 -12.00 7.06 -14.46
C PHE A 182 -13.38 7.66 -14.10
N PHE A 183 -13.55 8.99 -14.15
CA PHE A 183 -14.82 9.64 -13.81
C PHE A 183 -15.91 9.48 -14.87
N HIS A 184 -15.57 8.96 -16.06
CA HIS A 184 -16.56 8.56 -17.06
C HIS A 184 -17.08 7.13 -16.86
N SER A 185 -16.57 6.39 -15.88
CA SER A 185 -17.08 5.06 -15.55
C SER A 185 -18.52 5.16 -15.02
N HIS A 186 -19.32 4.14 -15.27
CA HIS A 186 -20.70 4.08 -14.78
C HIS A 186 -20.75 4.05 -13.26
N ALA A 187 -19.81 3.35 -12.60
CA ALA A 187 -19.72 3.32 -11.15
C ALA A 187 -19.57 4.73 -10.54
N ILE A 188 -18.73 5.58 -11.13
CA ILE A 188 -18.53 6.96 -10.65
C ILE A 188 -19.71 7.86 -10.96
N GLN A 189 -20.32 7.72 -12.14
CA GLN A 189 -21.51 8.51 -12.50
C GLN A 189 -22.70 8.19 -11.59
N ASN A 190 -22.84 6.94 -11.15
CA ASN A 190 -23.92 6.52 -10.25
C ASN A 190 -23.66 6.94 -8.80
N SER A 191 -22.42 6.90 -8.33
CA SER A 191 -22.03 7.31 -6.98
C SER A 191 -20.75 8.13 -7.01
N PRO A 192 -20.86 9.46 -7.23
CA PRO A 192 -19.69 10.31 -7.31
C PRO A 192 -18.97 10.38 -5.95
N PRO A 193 -17.63 10.30 -5.94
CA PRO A 193 -16.85 10.45 -4.72
C PRO A 193 -16.84 11.91 -4.26
N VAL A 194 -16.56 12.14 -2.99
CA VAL A 194 -16.33 13.49 -2.45
C VAL A 194 -15.02 14.02 -3.01
N TYR A 195 -15.08 15.15 -3.71
CA TYR A 195 -13.91 15.79 -4.30
C TYR A 195 -13.20 16.65 -3.24
N ILE A 196 -11.96 16.31 -2.90
CA ILE A 196 -11.13 17.08 -1.96
C ILE A 196 -9.79 17.40 -2.61
N GLU A 197 -9.46 18.69 -2.74
CA GLU A 197 -8.19 19.16 -3.31
C GLU A 197 -7.26 19.72 -2.23
N LEU A 198 -6.02 19.24 -2.19
CA LEU A 198 -4.96 19.84 -1.37
C LEU A 198 -4.40 21.08 -2.07
N ASP A 199 -4.61 22.26 -1.47
CA ASP A 199 -4.21 23.54 -2.08
C ASP A 199 -2.77 23.95 -1.75
N LYS A 200 -2.23 23.53 -0.58
CA LYS A 200 -0.90 23.97 -0.11
C LYS A 200 0.23 23.23 -0.85
N ILE A 201 0.98 23.98 -1.66
CA ILE A 201 2.18 23.49 -2.37
C ILE A 201 3.39 23.60 -1.43
N PHE A 202 4.16 22.51 -1.30
CA PHE A 202 5.39 22.48 -0.51
C PHE A 202 6.67 22.42 -1.36
N ARG A 203 6.54 22.19 -2.68
CA ARG A 203 7.68 21.94 -3.58
C ARG A 203 8.31 23.23 -4.13
N GLN A 204 7.48 24.14 -4.64
CA GLN A 204 7.90 25.42 -5.19
C GLN A 204 7.68 26.53 -4.16
N SER A 205 8.60 27.50 -4.11
CA SER A 205 8.53 28.69 -3.26
C SER A 205 8.26 29.98 -4.03
N GLU A 206 8.48 30.00 -5.34
CA GLU A 206 8.35 31.20 -6.19
C GLU A 206 6.90 31.40 -6.67
N ASN A 207 6.27 32.49 -6.25
CA ASN A 207 4.88 32.81 -6.61
C ASN A 207 4.67 32.91 -8.14
N GLN A 208 5.57 33.60 -8.86
CA GLN A 208 5.46 33.73 -10.31
C GLN A 208 5.51 32.37 -11.02
N PHE A 209 6.37 31.46 -10.55
CA PHE A 209 6.45 30.12 -11.13
C PHE A 209 5.21 29.28 -10.81
N ILE A 210 4.72 29.37 -9.57
CA ILE A 210 3.47 28.72 -9.15
C ILE A 210 2.29 29.20 -10.00
N GLU A 211 2.19 30.50 -10.26
CA GLU A 211 1.15 31.08 -11.13
C GLU A 211 1.26 30.56 -12.55
N ILE A 212 2.45 30.56 -13.16
CA ILE A 212 2.67 30.00 -14.50
C ILE A 212 2.28 28.52 -14.54
N LEU A 213 2.66 27.72 -13.54
CA LEU A 213 2.28 26.31 -13.46
C LEU A 213 0.77 26.12 -13.32
N ASN A 214 0.09 26.97 -12.54
CA ASN A 214 -1.36 26.93 -12.39
C ASN A 214 -2.06 27.34 -13.70
N ASN A 215 -1.57 28.39 -14.36
CA ASN A 215 -2.09 28.83 -15.65
C ASN A 215 -1.88 27.75 -16.70
N LEU A 216 -0.74 27.05 -16.67
CA LEU A 216 -0.47 25.96 -17.60
C LEU A 216 -1.27 24.69 -17.26
N ARG A 217 -1.53 24.42 -15.97
CA ARG A 217 -2.43 23.34 -15.49
C ARG A 217 -3.86 23.56 -15.96
N ASN A 218 -4.37 24.77 -15.80
CA ASN A 218 -5.73 25.18 -16.17
C ASN A 218 -5.82 25.68 -17.62
N ASN A 219 -4.71 25.60 -18.36
CA ASN A 219 -4.56 26.05 -19.73
C ASN A 219 -5.03 27.49 -20.02
N CYS A 220 -4.86 28.38 -19.04
CA CYS A 220 -5.08 29.82 -19.14
C CYS A 220 -3.76 30.57 -19.31
N ILE A 221 -2.77 29.95 -19.97
CA ILE A 221 -1.43 30.55 -20.11
C ILE A 221 -1.51 31.87 -20.88
N SER A 222 -1.02 32.94 -20.25
CA SER A 222 -1.07 34.28 -20.80
C SER A 222 0.11 34.55 -21.74
N LYS A 223 0.00 35.58 -22.59
CA LYS A 223 1.15 36.05 -23.39
C LYS A 223 2.31 36.50 -22.50
N SER A 224 2.04 37.00 -21.30
CA SER A 224 3.06 37.33 -20.29
C SER A 224 3.78 36.09 -19.78
N ASP A 225 3.06 35.02 -19.46
CA ASP A 225 3.65 33.76 -18.99
C ASP A 225 4.59 33.15 -20.04
N ILE A 226 4.16 33.15 -21.30
CA ILE A 226 4.99 32.68 -22.43
C ILE A 226 6.23 33.56 -22.59
N LYS A 227 6.11 34.89 -22.42
CA LYS A 227 7.28 35.77 -22.47
C LYS A 227 8.29 35.43 -21.37
N VAL A 228 7.82 35.14 -20.15
CA VAL A 228 8.69 34.72 -19.04
C VAL A 228 9.37 33.39 -19.36
N LEU A 229 8.60 32.37 -19.75
CA LEU A 229 9.16 31.05 -20.07
C LEU A 229 10.16 31.12 -21.24
N ASN A 230 9.86 31.92 -22.27
CA ASN A 230 10.74 32.04 -23.43
C ASN A 230 12.06 32.78 -23.15
N GLN A 231 12.23 33.43 -21.99
CA GLN A 231 13.53 33.97 -21.57
C GLN A 231 14.55 32.86 -21.29
N PHE A 232 14.08 31.65 -20.99
CA PHE A 232 14.90 30.48 -20.68
C PHE A 232 15.21 29.60 -21.91
N VAL A 233 14.94 30.11 -23.12
CA VAL A 233 15.20 29.36 -24.36
C VAL A 233 16.67 29.41 -24.73
N ASN A 234 17.29 28.23 -24.81
CA ASN A 234 18.63 28.03 -25.32
C ASN A 234 18.68 26.77 -26.20
N SER A 235 18.56 26.96 -27.51
CA SER A 235 18.50 25.87 -28.50
C SER A 235 19.83 25.15 -28.73
N GLN A 236 20.94 25.74 -28.31
CA GLN A 236 22.29 25.16 -28.46
C GLN A 236 22.84 24.59 -27.15
N PHE A 237 21.98 24.39 -26.14
CA PHE A 237 22.40 23.91 -24.84
C PHE A 237 22.90 22.46 -24.91
N ASP A 238 24.17 22.24 -24.56
CA ASP A 238 24.77 20.91 -24.47
C ASP A 238 24.85 20.46 -23.00
N ILE A 239 24.04 19.46 -22.63
CA ILE A 239 24.03 18.88 -21.29
C ILE A 239 25.40 18.31 -20.90
N ARG A 240 26.20 17.82 -21.84
CA ARG A 240 27.52 17.23 -21.53
C ARG A 240 28.52 18.28 -21.07
N LYS A 241 28.34 19.54 -21.46
CA LYS A 241 29.18 20.67 -21.07
C LYS A 241 28.66 21.39 -19.82
N ASN A 242 27.43 21.12 -19.42
CA ASN A 242 26.73 21.79 -18.31
C ASN A 242 26.26 20.74 -17.29
N PRO A 243 27.18 20.25 -16.43
CA PRO A 243 26.85 19.23 -15.44
C PRO A 243 25.76 19.72 -14.48
N GLY A 244 24.88 18.79 -14.08
CA GLY A 244 23.81 19.03 -13.11
C GLY A 244 22.44 19.27 -13.73
N TYR A 245 22.34 19.40 -15.06
CA TYR A 245 21.08 19.45 -15.78
C TYR A 245 20.60 18.05 -16.20
N ILE A 246 19.30 17.79 -16.07
CA ILE A 246 18.65 16.58 -16.59
C ILE A 246 17.72 16.89 -17.75
N THR A 247 17.77 16.08 -18.81
CA THR A 247 16.87 16.22 -19.97
C THR A 247 15.56 15.48 -19.72
N LEU A 248 14.43 16.18 -19.80
CA LEU A 248 13.12 15.50 -19.81
C LEU A 248 12.67 15.28 -21.25
N THR A 249 12.47 14.01 -21.61
CA THR A 249 12.10 13.56 -22.96
C THR A 249 10.77 12.81 -22.95
N THR A 250 10.09 12.73 -24.08
CA THR A 250 8.84 11.97 -24.22
C THR A 250 9.06 10.46 -24.37
N HIS A 251 10.20 10.02 -24.93
CA HIS A 251 10.44 8.61 -25.30
C HIS A 251 11.59 7.96 -24.52
N ASN A 252 11.37 6.72 -24.06
CA ASN A 252 12.36 5.94 -23.30
C ASN A 252 13.62 5.66 -24.14
N ALA A 253 13.46 5.37 -25.43
CA ALA A 253 14.58 5.11 -26.35
C ALA A 253 15.54 6.32 -26.43
N LEU A 254 14.99 7.54 -26.50
CA LEU A 254 15.80 8.76 -26.53
C LEU A 254 16.51 9.00 -25.19
N ALA A 255 15.82 8.79 -24.07
CA ALA A 255 16.44 8.90 -22.75
C ALA A 255 17.61 7.94 -22.57
N ASN A 256 17.41 6.67 -22.97
CA ASN A 256 18.44 5.64 -22.90
C ASN A 256 19.63 5.98 -23.79
N LYS A 257 19.37 6.44 -25.03
CA LYS A 257 20.44 6.86 -25.96
C LYS A 257 21.31 7.96 -25.35
N ILE A 258 20.71 9.02 -24.81
CA ILE A 258 21.44 10.14 -24.19
C ILE A 258 22.28 9.66 -23.00
N ASN A 259 21.70 8.82 -22.13
CA ASN A 259 22.42 8.28 -20.97
C ASN A 259 23.59 7.38 -21.38
N THR A 260 23.41 6.51 -22.38
CA THR A 260 24.45 5.63 -22.89
C THR A 260 25.60 6.43 -23.52
N GLU A 261 25.29 7.35 -24.43
CA GLU A 261 26.30 8.20 -25.10
C GLU A 261 27.10 9.04 -24.08
N ALA A 262 26.43 9.60 -23.07
CA ALA A 262 27.08 10.37 -22.03
C ALA A 262 27.99 9.52 -21.12
N LEU A 263 27.59 8.28 -20.81
CA LEU A 263 28.42 7.35 -20.05
C LEU A 263 29.61 6.84 -20.86
N GLU A 264 29.41 6.58 -22.16
CA GLU A 264 30.47 6.13 -23.07
C GLU A 264 31.55 7.19 -23.25
N ALA A 265 31.17 8.47 -23.31
CA ALA A 265 32.10 9.59 -23.42
C ALA A 265 33.08 9.74 -22.23
N ILE A 266 32.78 9.13 -21.08
CA ILE A 266 33.69 9.13 -19.91
C ILE A 266 34.79 8.09 -20.12
N SER A 267 36.06 8.52 -20.17
CA SER A 267 37.23 7.65 -20.43
C SER A 267 37.65 6.75 -19.25
N LYS A 268 37.04 6.92 -18.07
CA LYS A 268 37.37 6.15 -16.85
C LYS A 268 36.80 4.72 -16.90
N LYS A 269 37.39 3.82 -16.09
CA LYS A 269 36.97 2.42 -15.93
C LYS A 269 35.49 2.33 -15.52
N ALA A 270 34.74 1.46 -16.19
CA ALA A 270 33.36 1.13 -15.86
C ALA A 270 33.30 0.08 -14.74
N TYR A 271 32.34 0.24 -13.84
CA TYR A 271 31.97 -0.72 -12.81
C TYR A 271 30.50 -1.09 -12.99
N GLY A 272 30.23 -2.39 -13.08
CA GLY A 272 28.88 -2.94 -13.17
C GLY A 272 28.43 -3.47 -11.81
N TYR A 273 27.27 -3.03 -11.35
CA TYR A 273 26.68 -3.50 -10.10
C TYR A 273 25.41 -4.27 -10.39
N LYS A 274 25.32 -5.49 -9.87
CA LYS A 274 24.15 -6.35 -10.05
C LYS A 274 23.17 -6.24 -8.87
N ALA A 275 21.88 -6.27 -9.18
CA ALA A 275 20.81 -6.39 -8.21
C ALA A 275 20.81 -7.78 -7.56
N GLU A 276 20.40 -7.84 -6.30
CA GLU A 276 20.14 -9.09 -5.58
C GLU A 276 18.63 -9.31 -5.58
N ILE A 277 18.18 -10.41 -6.19
CA ILE A 277 16.76 -10.72 -6.36
C ILE A 277 16.47 -12.04 -5.67
N ILE A 278 15.52 -12.05 -4.73
CA ILE A 278 15.15 -13.24 -3.95
C ILE A 278 13.64 -13.44 -4.03
N GLY A 279 13.20 -14.67 -4.27
CA GLY A 279 11.77 -15.01 -4.35
C GLY A 279 11.14 -14.53 -5.66
N ASP A 280 9.83 -14.25 -5.62
CA ASP A 280 9.06 -13.84 -6.81
C ASP A 280 9.08 -12.30 -6.97
N PHE A 281 9.88 -11.83 -7.92
CA PHE A 281 9.95 -10.42 -8.31
C PHE A 281 10.04 -10.30 -9.84
N PRO A 282 8.92 -10.01 -10.55
CA PRO A 282 8.91 -10.00 -12.01
C PRO A 282 9.78 -8.89 -12.65
N ASP A 283 10.53 -9.23 -13.71
CA ASP A 283 11.45 -8.32 -14.40
C ASP A 283 10.79 -7.01 -14.90
N LYS A 284 9.52 -7.10 -15.31
CA LYS A 284 8.75 -5.96 -15.83
C LYS A 284 8.46 -4.89 -14.77
N ILE A 285 8.55 -5.24 -13.48
CA ILE A 285 8.31 -4.32 -12.37
C ILE A 285 9.61 -3.90 -11.68
N PHE A 286 10.77 -4.24 -12.23
CA PHE A 286 12.04 -3.79 -11.67
C PHE A 286 12.07 -2.26 -11.54
N PRO A 287 12.34 -1.73 -10.34
CA PRO A 287 12.40 -0.29 -10.13
C PRO A 287 13.53 0.34 -10.94
N ILE A 288 14.63 -0.40 -11.07
CA ILE A 288 15.87 -0.01 -11.76
C ILE A 288 16.41 -1.18 -12.55
N ASP A 289 17.31 -0.91 -13.49
CA ASP A 289 17.90 -1.96 -14.31
C ASP A 289 18.64 -2.97 -13.41
N GLU A 290 18.58 -4.26 -13.76
CA GLU A 290 19.20 -5.33 -12.96
C GLU A 290 20.72 -5.13 -12.83
N ILE A 291 21.34 -4.56 -13.86
CA ILE A 291 22.75 -4.22 -13.89
C ILE A 291 22.90 -2.73 -14.17
N ILE A 292 23.49 -2.00 -13.23
CA ILE A 292 23.81 -0.59 -13.41
C ILE A 292 25.29 -0.45 -13.68
N ASN A 293 25.61 0.12 -14.84
CA ASN A 293 26.98 0.46 -15.22
C ASN A 293 27.28 1.92 -14.86
N LEU A 294 28.34 2.14 -14.10
CA LEU A 294 28.78 3.47 -13.65
C LEU A 294 30.25 3.70 -13.95
N LYS A 295 30.60 4.98 -14.14
CA LYS A 295 31.98 5.46 -14.23
C LYS A 295 32.15 6.64 -13.28
N VAL A 296 33.36 6.84 -12.78
CA VAL A 296 33.65 8.04 -11.96
C VAL A 296 33.41 9.29 -12.82
N GLY A 297 32.65 10.26 -12.28
CA GLY A 297 32.16 11.44 -12.98
C GLY A 297 30.78 11.28 -13.62
N ALA A 298 30.17 10.08 -13.59
CA ALA A 298 28.82 9.90 -14.09
C ALA A 298 27.79 10.69 -13.27
N GLN A 299 26.82 11.29 -13.95
CA GLN A 299 25.70 11.99 -13.33
C GLN A 299 24.61 10.99 -12.97
N VAL A 300 24.22 10.96 -11.70
CA VAL A 300 23.22 10.04 -11.17
C VAL A 300 22.13 10.75 -10.39
N ILE A 301 21.00 10.10 -10.26
CA ILE A 301 19.83 10.57 -9.52
C ILE A 301 19.37 9.53 -8.51
N PHE A 302 19.04 9.97 -7.31
CA PHE A 302 18.43 9.14 -6.28
C PHE A 302 16.94 8.95 -6.56
N ILE A 303 16.46 7.70 -6.48
CA ILE A 303 15.06 7.35 -6.74
C ILE A 303 14.26 7.00 -5.46
N LYS A 304 14.88 7.18 -4.30
CA LYS A 304 14.29 6.99 -2.97
C LYS A 304 14.71 8.11 -2.04
N ASN A 305 13.89 8.34 -1.01
CA ASN A 305 14.27 9.20 0.08
C ASN A 305 15.22 8.46 1.02
N ASP A 306 16.21 9.16 1.55
CA ASP A 306 17.06 8.62 2.59
C ASP A 306 16.22 8.36 3.86
N MET A 307 16.31 7.13 4.37
CA MET A 307 15.62 6.67 5.57
C MET A 307 16.45 6.90 6.83
N SER A 308 17.71 7.34 6.69
CA SER A 308 18.56 7.70 7.81
C SER A 308 18.05 8.96 8.53
N PHE A 309 18.48 9.15 9.78
CA PHE A 309 18.18 10.35 10.56
C PHE A 309 18.68 11.63 9.88
N GLU A 310 19.83 11.53 9.21
CA GLU A 310 20.50 12.65 8.53
C GLU A 310 19.77 13.13 7.27
N LYS A 311 18.91 12.29 6.67
CA LYS A 311 18.14 12.59 5.44
C LYS A 311 19.00 13.19 4.33
N ASN A 312 20.13 12.55 4.06
CA ASN A 312 21.20 13.04 3.20
C ASN A 312 20.78 13.30 1.74
N TYR A 313 19.80 12.55 1.26
CA TYR A 313 19.23 12.69 -0.08
C TYR A 313 17.72 12.45 -0.06
N TYR A 314 17.06 12.96 -1.11
CA TYR A 314 15.64 12.75 -1.37
C TYR A 314 15.45 12.20 -2.78
N ASN A 315 14.27 11.63 -3.03
CA ASN A 315 13.87 11.13 -4.33
C ASN A 315 13.85 12.28 -5.35
N GLY A 316 14.77 12.25 -6.32
CA GLY A 316 15.00 13.30 -7.30
C GLY A 316 16.34 14.03 -7.17
N LYS A 317 17.05 13.90 -6.03
CA LYS A 317 18.34 14.58 -5.82
C LYS A 317 19.38 14.03 -6.80
N MET A 318 20.08 14.92 -7.50
CA MET A 318 21.14 14.56 -8.44
C MET A 318 22.52 14.74 -7.81
N GLY A 319 23.49 13.95 -8.25
CA GLY A 319 24.87 14.07 -7.85
C GLY A 319 25.82 13.41 -8.85
N PHE A 320 27.12 13.46 -8.55
CA PHE A 320 28.16 12.91 -9.40
C PHE A 320 28.89 11.78 -8.70
N ILE A 321 29.19 10.72 -9.43
CA ILE A 321 30.01 9.63 -8.91
C ILE A 321 31.43 10.14 -8.65
N SER A 322 31.88 10.07 -7.41
CA SER A 322 33.22 10.51 -6.99
C SER A 322 34.21 9.34 -6.89
N LYS A 323 33.78 8.22 -6.32
CA LYS A 323 34.56 6.98 -6.17
C LYS A 323 33.68 5.76 -6.43
N LEU A 324 34.28 4.73 -7.02
CA LEU A 324 33.65 3.43 -7.29
C LEU A 324 34.63 2.33 -6.87
N SER A 325 34.12 1.32 -6.17
CA SER A 325 34.81 0.05 -5.91
C SER A 325 33.86 -1.10 -6.27
N GLU A 326 34.24 -2.37 -6.06
CA GLU A 326 33.33 -3.48 -6.34
C GLU A 326 32.05 -3.45 -5.48
N ASN A 327 32.12 -2.87 -4.28
CA ASN A 327 31.08 -2.95 -3.26
C ASN A 327 30.66 -1.60 -2.67
N GLU A 328 31.21 -0.48 -3.14
CA GLU A 328 30.93 0.86 -2.62
C GLU A 328 30.78 1.87 -3.77
N ILE A 329 29.80 2.76 -3.61
CA ILE A 329 29.53 3.85 -4.54
C ILE A 329 29.49 5.14 -3.73
N PHE A 330 30.33 6.11 -4.08
CA PHE A 330 30.33 7.42 -3.43
C PHE A 330 29.81 8.48 -4.40
N VAL A 331 28.80 9.22 -3.96
CA VAL A 331 28.23 10.36 -4.71
C VAL A 331 28.63 11.65 -4.02
N THR A 332 29.10 12.63 -4.81
CA THR A 332 29.36 13.99 -4.37
C THR A 332 28.27 14.94 -4.85
N PHE A 333 27.96 15.93 -4.02
CA PHE A 333 27.07 17.04 -4.30
C PHE A 333 27.90 18.32 -4.30
N PRO A 334 28.37 18.80 -5.47
CA PRO A 334 29.30 19.93 -5.55
C PRO A 334 28.78 21.19 -4.86
N ASP A 335 27.47 21.44 -4.96
CA ASP A 335 26.81 22.62 -4.37
C ASP A 335 26.79 22.59 -2.83
N GLU A 336 26.87 21.40 -2.23
CA GLU A 336 26.84 21.20 -0.77
C GLU A 336 28.22 20.83 -0.18
N ASN A 337 29.24 20.70 -1.02
CA ASN A 337 30.55 20.14 -0.70
C ASN A 337 30.47 18.85 0.15
N LYS A 338 29.47 18.00 -0.16
CA LYS A 338 29.12 16.83 0.62
C LYS A 338 29.36 15.55 -0.19
N MET A 339 29.99 14.56 0.43
CA MET A 339 30.16 13.21 -0.13
C MET A 339 29.38 12.20 0.70
N ILE A 340 28.61 11.35 0.03
CA ILE A 340 27.77 10.33 0.67
C ILE A 340 28.05 8.98 0.02
N GLU A 341 28.23 7.95 0.86
CA GLU A 341 28.20 6.56 0.43
C GLU A 341 26.75 6.17 0.11
N VAL A 342 26.52 5.67 -1.10
CA VAL A 342 25.21 5.17 -1.52
C VAL A 342 25.03 3.76 -1.01
N GLU A 343 24.01 3.58 -0.19
CA GLU A 343 23.67 2.27 0.35
C GLU A 343 22.69 1.52 -0.56
N ARG A 344 22.70 0.19 -0.47
CA ARG A 344 21.67 -0.64 -1.13
C ARG A 344 20.32 -0.41 -0.44
N TYR A 345 19.28 -0.33 -1.23
CA TYR A 345 17.90 -0.21 -0.82
C TYR A 345 17.12 -1.47 -1.23
N GLU A 346 16.17 -1.88 -0.39
CA GLU A 346 15.34 -3.07 -0.56
C GLU A 346 13.94 -2.67 -1.03
N TRP A 347 13.54 -3.15 -2.21
CA TRP A 347 12.17 -3.09 -2.71
C TRP A 347 11.49 -4.43 -2.50
N GLN A 348 10.21 -4.39 -2.10
CA GLN A 348 9.43 -5.58 -1.78
C GLN A 348 8.29 -5.74 -2.78
N ASN A 349 8.19 -6.93 -3.38
CA ASN A 349 6.99 -7.36 -4.08
C ASN A 349 6.08 -8.07 -3.07
N ILE A 350 4.87 -7.56 -2.86
CA ILE A 350 3.95 -8.05 -1.84
C ILE A 350 2.69 -8.66 -2.47
N LYS A 351 2.01 -9.51 -1.70
CA LYS A 351 0.60 -9.85 -1.92
C LYS A 351 -0.20 -9.61 -0.65
N TYR A 352 -1.49 -9.37 -0.81
CA TYR A 352 -2.39 -9.25 0.32
C TYR A 352 -2.97 -10.61 0.70
N THR A 353 -2.96 -10.92 1.99
CA THR A 353 -3.57 -12.10 2.59
C THR A 353 -4.49 -11.69 3.74
N VAL A 354 -5.28 -12.63 4.27
CA VAL A 354 -6.14 -12.37 5.44
C VAL A 354 -5.63 -13.22 6.59
N ASN A 355 -5.40 -12.58 7.73
CA ASN A 355 -5.06 -13.26 8.96
C ASN A 355 -6.23 -14.15 9.42
N ALA A 356 -5.96 -15.43 9.67
CA ALA A 356 -7.01 -16.39 10.03
C ALA A 356 -7.74 -16.03 11.34
N ASN A 357 -7.04 -15.39 12.29
CA ASN A 357 -7.54 -15.10 13.64
C ASN A 357 -8.18 -13.72 13.74
N THR A 358 -7.50 -12.69 13.26
CA THR A 358 -7.97 -11.29 13.38
C THR A 358 -8.87 -10.87 12.22
N LYS A 359 -8.88 -11.65 11.11
CA LYS A 359 -9.55 -11.33 9.85
C LYS A 359 -9.08 -10.02 9.21
N GLU A 360 -7.90 -9.55 9.62
CA GLU A 360 -7.30 -8.37 9.05
C GLU A 360 -6.53 -8.68 7.78
N ILE A 361 -6.48 -7.72 6.87
CA ILE A 361 -5.63 -7.81 5.69
C ILE A 361 -4.18 -7.57 6.11
N GLU A 362 -3.28 -8.41 5.60
CA GLU A 362 -1.85 -8.40 5.85
C GLU A 362 -1.07 -8.44 4.53
N GLU A 363 0.15 -7.91 4.56
CA GLU A 363 1.08 -7.94 3.44
C GLU A 363 2.01 -9.15 3.62
N GLU A 364 2.04 -10.06 2.66
CA GLU A 364 3.03 -11.14 2.58
C GLU A 364 4.06 -10.81 1.51
N ILE A 365 5.34 -10.81 1.87
CA ILE A 365 6.44 -10.54 0.94
C ILE A 365 6.64 -11.76 0.03
N LEU A 366 6.41 -11.59 -1.27
CA LEU A 366 6.63 -12.62 -2.28
C LEU A 366 8.09 -12.72 -2.69
N GLY A 367 8.74 -11.57 -2.88
CA GLY A 367 10.13 -11.46 -3.22
C GLY A 367 10.68 -10.06 -2.94
N THR A 368 12.00 -9.96 -2.96
CA THR A 368 12.75 -8.73 -2.72
C THR A 368 13.67 -8.45 -3.89
N PHE A 369 13.84 -7.17 -4.21
CA PHE A 369 14.84 -6.66 -5.14
C PHE A 369 15.71 -5.70 -4.35
N THR A 370 17.00 -5.99 -4.20
CA THR A 370 17.93 -5.18 -3.40
C THR A 370 19.04 -4.63 -4.29
N HIS A 371 19.13 -3.31 -4.38
CA HIS A 371 20.12 -2.65 -5.23
C HIS A 371 20.35 -1.17 -4.82
N TYR A 372 21.32 -0.48 -5.41
CA TYR A 372 21.60 0.93 -5.09
C TYR A 372 20.49 1.82 -5.67
N PRO A 373 19.85 2.72 -4.89
CA PRO A 373 18.70 3.51 -5.32
C PRO A 373 19.09 4.71 -6.19
N ILE A 374 19.97 4.48 -7.17
CA ILE A 374 20.46 5.48 -8.12
C ILE A 374 20.26 5.03 -9.56
N LYS A 375 20.12 6.00 -10.48
CA LYS A 375 20.14 5.78 -11.93
C LYS A 375 20.97 6.83 -12.63
N LEU A 376 21.41 6.56 -13.86
CA LEU A 376 21.97 7.58 -14.74
C LEU A 376 20.94 8.69 -14.98
N ALA A 377 21.41 9.93 -14.99
CA ALA A 377 20.54 11.10 -14.87
C ALA A 377 20.84 12.22 -15.87
N TRP A 378 21.38 11.90 -17.06
CA TRP A 378 21.48 12.89 -18.14
C TRP A 378 20.13 13.07 -18.85
N ALA A 379 19.33 12.02 -18.91
CA ALA A 379 17.97 12.07 -19.44
C ALA A 379 17.01 11.12 -18.72
N ILE A 380 15.76 11.54 -18.59
CA ILE A 380 14.64 10.72 -18.09
C ILE A 380 13.39 11.05 -18.89
N THR A 381 12.45 10.11 -18.97
CA THR A 381 11.16 10.40 -19.60
C THR A 381 10.23 11.19 -18.68
N VAL A 382 9.37 12.03 -19.25
CA VAL A 382 8.35 12.78 -18.50
C VAL A 382 7.51 11.83 -17.64
N HIS A 383 7.07 10.70 -18.18
CA HIS A 383 6.36 9.64 -17.44
C HIS A 383 7.15 9.12 -16.24
N LYS A 384 8.43 8.77 -16.41
CA LYS A 384 9.27 8.24 -15.31
C LYS A 384 9.71 9.33 -14.31
N SER A 385 9.58 10.60 -14.69
CA SER A 385 9.84 11.74 -13.80
C SER A 385 8.68 12.06 -12.86
N GLN A 386 7.52 11.42 -13.02
CA GLN A 386 6.36 11.65 -12.16
C GLN A 386 6.69 11.38 -10.69
N GLY A 387 6.18 12.25 -9.82
CA GLY A 387 6.57 12.29 -8.41
C GLY A 387 7.97 12.85 -8.10
N LEU A 388 8.90 12.92 -9.05
CA LEU A 388 10.26 13.44 -8.85
C LEU A 388 10.29 14.98 -8.79
N THR A 389 11.37 15.51 -8.22
CA THR A 389 11.67 16.95 -8.13
C THR A 389 13.12 17.20 -8.55
N PHE A 390 13.36 18.18 -9.40
CA PHE A 390 14.69 18.55 -9.91
C PHE A 390 15.00 20.02 -9.64
N ASP A 391 16.27 20.32 -9.44
CA ASP A 391 16.74 21.71 -9.31
C ASP A 391 17.02 22.33 -10.68
N LYS A 392 17.57 21.56 -11.62
CA LYS A 392 17.94 22.03 -12.97
C LYS A 392 17.49 21.02 -14.03
N ALA A 393 16.75 21.46 -15.05
CA ALA A 393 16.23 20.57 -16.09
C ALA A 393 16.14 21.24 -17.46
N VAL A 394 16.38 20.44 -18.50
CA VAL A 394 16.29 20.82 -19.91
C VAL A 394 15.05 20.16 -20.52
N LEU A 395 14.19 20.98 -21.14
CA LEU A 395 12.93 20.52 -21.74
C LEU A 395 12.91 20.83 -23.24
N ASP A 396 12.50 19.84 -24.03
CA ASP A 396 12.09 20.06 -25.42
C ASP A 396 10.57 20.09 -25.52
N VAL A 397 9.99 21.26 -25.28
CA VAL A 397 8.52 21.44 -25.27
C VAL A 397 7.94 21.41 -26.69
N SER A 398 8.77 21.54 -27.73
CA SER A 398 8.31 21.52 -29.13
C SER A 398 7.80 20.15 -29.59
N LYS A 399 8.15 19.09 -28.86
CA LYS A 399 7.76 17.69 -29.13
C LYS A 399 6.76 17.15 -28.11
N VAL A 400 6.09 18.01 -27.35
CA VAL A 400 5.08 17.60 -26.38
C VAL A 400 3.76 17.40 -27.12
N PHE A 401 3.33 16.15 -27.26
CA PHE A 401 2.19 15.75 -28.09
C PHE A 401 0.89 15.50 -27.31
N LEU A 402 0.95 15.36 -25.97
CA LEU A 402 -0.21 15.03 -25.15
C LEU A 402 -0.57 16.17 -24.16
N PRO A 403 -1.87 16.43 -23.92
CA PRO A 403 -2.32 17.34 -22.89
C PRO A 403 -1.70 17.01 -21.52
N GLY A 404 -1.29 18.03 -20.78
CA GLY A 404 -0.70 17.87 -19.43
C GLY A 404 0.79 17.50 -19.39
N GLN A 405 1.40 16.97 -20.47
CA GLN A 405 2.83 16.61 -20.44
C GLN A 405 3.76 17.80 -20.20
N ALA A 406 3.45 18.98 -20.74
CA ALA A 406 4.21 20.21 -20.48
C ALA A 406 4.10 20.62 -18.99
N TYR A 407 2.91 20.50 -18.40
CA TYR A 407 2.67 20.74 -16.97
C TYR A 407 3.46 19.76 -16.12
N VAL A 408 3.41 18.48 -16.45
CA VAL A 408 4.13 17.43 -15.72
C VAL A 408 5.62 17.72 -15.76
N ALA A 409 6.17 18.05 -16.92
CA ALA A 409 7.59 18.34 -17.10
C ALA A 409 8.03 19.59 -16.32
N LEU A 410 7.34 20.72 -16.48
CA LEU A 410 7.66 21.97 -15.77
C LEU A 410 7.46 21.84 -14.25
N SER A 411 6.40 21.17 -13.80
CA SER A 411 6.10 20.98 -12.37
C SER A 411 7.13 20.11 -11.63
N ARG A 412 8.09 19.50 -12.34
CA ARG A 412 9.22 18.80 -11.71
C ARG A 412 10.26 19.76 -11.17
N LEU A 413 10.37 20.97 -11.72
CA LEU A 413 11.34 21.97 -11.27
C LEU A 413 10.89 22.63 -9.95
N ARG A 414 11.86 23.06 -9.15
CA ARG A 414 11.62 23.88 -7.94
C ARG A 414 11.48 25.37 -8.25
N SER A 415 12.25 25.87 -9.21
CA SER A 415 12.34 27.29 -9.61
C SER A 415 12.45 27.45 -11.12
N LEU A 416 12.21 28.67 -11.61
CA LEU A 416 12.45 29.03 -13.00
C LEU A 416 13.94 29.11 -13.34
N ASP A 417 14.81 29.46 -12.39
CA ASP A 417 16.26 29.61 -12.60
C ASP A 417 16.94 28.33 -13.12
N GLY A 418 16.39 27.17 -12.76
CA GLY A 418 16.88 25.88 -13.21
C GLY A 418 16.34 25.41 -14.57
N LEU A 419 15.42 26.16 -15.17
CA LEU A 419 14.77 25.79 -16.43
C LEU A 419 15.63 26.15 -17.63
N ILE A 420 15.75 25.22 -18.57
CA ILE A 420 16.21 25.49 -19.93
C ILE A 420 15.24 24.89 -20.93
N LEU A 421 14.84 25.69 -21.91
CA LEU A 421 13.99 25.27 -23.02
C LEU A 421 14.82 25.16 -24.29
N LEU A 422 14.79 24.00 -24.96
CA LEU A 422 15.49 23.83 -26.25
C LEU A 422 14.78 24.53 -27.41
N ALA A 423 13.49 24.84 -27.24
CA ALA A 423 12.67 25.51 -28.23
C ALA A 423 11.63 26.42 -27.54
N PRO A 424 11.22 27.52 -28.19
CA PRO A 424 10.23 28.43 -27.64
C PRO A 424 8.85 27.75 -27.54
N ILE A 425 8.13 28.06 -26.47
CA ILE A 425 6.76 27.59 -26.26
C ILE A 425 5.82 28.38 -27.17
N ARG A 426 4.95 27.66 -27.89
CA ARG A 426 3.91 28.24 -28.75
C ARG A 426 2.52 27.99 -28.15
N MET A 427 1.61 28.94 -28.32
CA MET A 427 0.21 28.85 -27.83
C MET A 427 -0.56 27.63 -28.40
N ASN A 428 -0.25 27.20 -29.63
CA ASN A 428 -1.11 26.31 -30.41
C ASN A 428 -0.96 24.79 -30.10
N GLY A 429 -0.63 24.40 -28.86
CA GLY A 429 -0.34 23.00 -28.53
C GLY A 429 -0.87 22.51 -27.18
N LEU A 430 -1.63 23.34 -26.47
CA LEU A 430 -2.25 22.98 -25.20
C LEU A 430 -3.77 22.94 -25.45
N GLU A 431 -4.31 21.81 -25.89
CA GLU A 431 -5.76 21.62 -25.95
C GLU A 431 -6.30 21.30 -24.55
N ASN A 432 -7.42 21.93 -24.20
CA ASN A 432 -8.15 21.61 -22.98
C ASN A 432 -8.75 20.23 -23.10
N ASP A 433 -8.51 19.41 -22.08
CA ASP A 433 -9.42 18.32 -21.82
C ASP A 433 -10.66 18.91 -21.11
N PHE A 434 -11.67 19.27 -21.91
CA PHE A 434 -12.92 19.87 -21.44
C PHE A 434 -13.60 18.99 -20.39
N ASP A 435 -13.46 17.66 -20.50
CA ASP A 435 -14.05 16.72 -19.55
C ASP A 435 -13.40 16.86 -18.16
N VAL A 436 -12.08 17.05 -18.11
CA VAL A 436 -11.36 17.30 -16.85
C VAL A 436 -11.79 18.62 -16.21
N LEU A 437 -11.89 19.70 -16.99
CA LEU A 437 -12.30 21.01 -16.48
C LEU A 437 -13.72 20.94 -15.90
N ASN A 438 -14.68 20.40 -16.64
CA ASN A 438 -16.06 20.22 -16.19
C ASN A 438 -16.13 19.37 -14.91
N TYR A 439 -15.29 18.33 -14.80
CA TYR A 439 -15.26 17.51 -13.59
C TYR A 439 -14.73 18.27 -12.36
N THR A 440 -13.73 19.15 -12.55
CA THR A 440 -13.12 19.92 -11.46
C THR A 440 -14.03 21.00 -10.86
N GLU A 441 -15.06 21.44 -11.59
CA GLU A 441 -16.09 22.34 -11.05
C GLU A 441 -16.89 21.72 -9.91
N ASN A 442 -16.87 20.39 -9.75
CA ASN A 442 -17.53 19.68 -8.64
C ASN A 442 -16.75 19.73 -7.32
N LYS A 443 -15.74 20.61 -7.18
CA LYS A 443 -15.00 20.80 -5.93
C LYS A 443 -15.95 21.20 -4.81
N ALA A 444 -15.99 20.39 -3.74
CA ALA A 444 -16.85 20.68 -2.60
C ALA A 444 -16.31 21.85 -1.78
N GLU A 445 -17.19 22.77 -1.39
CA GLU A 445 -16.84 23.86 -0.48
C GLU A 445 -16.70 23.37 0.96
N LYS A 446 -16.00 24.12 1.82
CA LYS A 446 -15.72 23.71 3.21
C LYS A 446 -17.00 23.44 4.02
N GLU A 447 -18.03 24.27 3.86
CA GLU A 447 -19.31 24.08 4.54
C GLU A 447 -20.06 22.83 4.04
N GLN A 448 -20.01 22.57 2.74
CA GLN A 448 -20.59 21.37 2.14
C GLN A 448 -19.88 20.10 2.65
N LEU A 449 -18.54 20.13 2.76
CA LEU A 449 -17.75 19.02 3.30
C LEU A 449 -18.12 18.73 4.76
N ALA A 450 -18.26 19.75 5.60
CA ALA A 450 -18.65 19.58 7.00
C ALA A 450 -20.05 18.96 7.14
N ASN A 451 -21.03 19.51 6.43
CA ASN A 451 -22.41 19.01 6.44
C ASN A 451 -22.50 17.58 5.90
N GLN A 452 -21.79 17.30 4.79
CA GLN A 452 -21.75 15.98 4.19
C GLN A 452 -21.06 14.98 5.12
N LEU A 453 -19.96 15.35 5.78
CA LEU A 453 -19.29 14.49 6.75
C LEU A 453 -20.23 14.14 7.89
N GLN A 454 -20.93 15.10 8.48
CA GLN A 454 -21.86 14.85 9.59
C GLN A 454 -22.99 13.88 9.17
N LEU A 455 -23.60 14.10 8.02
CA LEU A 455 -24.65 13.23 7.47
C LEU A 455 -24.12 11.82 7.18
N GLN A 456 -22.98 11.72 6.50
CA GLN A 456 -22.39 10.44 6.12
C GLN A 456 -21.85 9.66 7.32
N THR A 457 -21.38 10.34 8.37
CA THR A 457 -21.01 9.70 9.64
C THR A 457 -22.24 9.12 10.34
N LYS A 458 -23.37 9.84 10.35
CA LYS A 458 -24.64 9.33 10.89
C LYS A 458 -25.11 8.08 10.12
N GLU A 459 -25.10 8.13 8.80
CA GLU A 459 -25.49 6.99 7.93
C GLU A 459 -24.54 5.80 8.13
N PHE A 460 -23.24 6.05 8.12
CA PHE A 460 -22.23 5.03 8.37
C PHE A 460 -22.44 4.33 9.71
N LEU A 461 -22.68 5.10 10.78
CA LEU A 461 -22.93 4.53 12.10
C LEU A 461 -24.21 3.69 12.12
N LYS A 462 -25.30 4.17 11.48
CA LYS A 462 -26.55 3.42 11.33
C LYS A 462 -26.30 2.07 10.66
N GLU A 463 -25.68 2.08 9.49
CA GLU A 463 -25.37 0.87 8.71
C GLU A 463 -24.44 -0.09 9.48
N TYR A 464 -23.40 0.46 10.11
CA TYR A 464 -22.43 -0.33 10.87
C TYR A 464 -23.09 -1.05 12.04
N LEU A 465 -23.96 -0.36 12.78
CA LEU A 465 -24.70 -0.95 13.90
C LEU A 465 -25.71 -1.99 13.43
N ILE A 466 -26.51 -1.69 12.40
CA ILE A 466 -27.47 -2.65 11.85
C ILE A 466 -26.75 -3.93 11.41
N LYS A 467 -25.65 -3.79 10.68
CA LYS A 467 -24.82 -4.92 10.23
C LYS A 467 -24.24 -5.71 11.41
N THR A 468 -23.78 -5.02 12.45
CA THR A 468 -23.18 -5.64 13.65
C THR A 468 -24.15 -6.58 14.36
N TYR A 469 -25.44 -6.23 14.42
CA TYR A 469 -26.48 -7.02 15.09
C TYR A 469 -27.30 -7.89 14.13
N SER A 470 -26.98 -7.91 12.82
CA SER A 470 -27.70 -8.70 11.82
C SER A 470 -27.11 -10.11 11.69
N TRP A 471 -27.64 -11.06 12.45
CA TRP A 471 -27.11 -12.43 12.52
C TRP A 471 -27.92 -13.49 11.77
N TYR A 472 -28.83 -13.09 10.88
CA TYR A 472 -29.61 -14.03 10.06
C TYR A 472 -28.71 -14.98 9.26
N GLY A 473 -27.64 -14.47 8.64
CA GLY A 473 -26.67 -15.29 7.91
C GLY A 473 -25.95 -16.31 8.79
N LEU A 474 -25.60 -15.91 10.03
CA LEU A 474 -25.00 -16.82 11.00
C LEU A 474 -25.99 -17.92 11.40
N ALA A 475 -27.25 -17.57 11.70
CA ALA A 475 -28.29 -18.54 12.01
C ALA A 475 -28.53 -19.52 10.85
N MET A 476 -28.52 -19.06 9.60
CA MET A 476 -28.63 -19.93 8.43
C MET A 476 -27.47 -20.92 8.31
N SER A 477 -26.24 -20.51 8.60
CA SER A 477 -25.10 -21.44 8.64
C SER A 477 -25.27 -22.51 9.72
N TRP A 478 -25.76 -22.13 10.91
CA TRP A 478 -26.07 -23.09 11.97
C TRP A 478 -27.22 -24.04 11.61
N ARG A 479 -28.27 -23.56 10.93
CA ARG A 479 -29.34 -24.42 10.40
C ARG A 479 -28.80 -25.42 9.38
N SER A 480 -27.96 -24.96 8.45
CA SER A 480 -27.30 -25.83 7.47
C SER A 480 -26.44 -26.89 8.16
N HIS A 481 -25.73 -26.51 9.23
CA HIS A 481 -24.95 -27.45 10.03
C HIS A 481 -25.80 -28.51 10.71
N VAL A 482 -26.89 -28.13 11.40
CA VAL A 482 -27.82 -29.10 12.01
C VAL A 482 -28.46 -30.02 10.97
N ASN A 483 -28.83 -29.48 9.80
CA ASN A 483 -29.39 -30.29 8.71
C ASN A 483 -28.40 -31.31 8.14
N SER A 484 -27.08 -31.04 8.21
CA SER A 484 -26.07 -31.97 7.74
C SER A 484 -26.07 -33.31 8.51
N TYR A 485 -26.61 -33.34 9.73
CA TYR A 485 -26.76 -34.57 10.52
C TYR A 485 -27.88 -35.48 10.02
N ALA A 486 -28.82 -34.98 9.22
CA ALA A 486 -29.92 -35.79 8.68
C ALA A 486 -29.46 -36.82 7.64
N ILE A 487 -28.29 -36.59 7.03
CA ILE A 487 -27.71 -37.42 5.96
C ILE A 487 -26.67 -38.41 6.55
N GLU A 488 -26.30 -38.24 7.82
CA GLU A 488 -25.28 -39.04 8.49
C GLU A 488 -25.84 -40.33 9.10
N SER A 489 -25.06 -41.41 9.05
CA SER A 489 -25.44 -42.66 9.72
C SER A 489 -25.43 -42.51 11.24
N GLU A 490 -26.32 -43.21 11.96
CA GLU A 490 -26.37 -43.19 13.44
C GLU A 490 -25.06 -43.67 14.10
N ARG A 491 -24.23 -44.42 13.36
CA ARG A 491 -22.92 -44.92 13.82
C ARG A 491 -21.76 -43.95 13.53
N SER A 492 -22.01 -42.79 12.91
CA SER A 492 -20.96 -41.82 12.61
C SER A 492 -20.41 -41.18 13.89
N SER A 493 -19.11 -40.86 13.91
CA SER A 493 -18.50 -40.11 15.02
C SER A 493 -19.08 -38.70 15.15
N LYS A 494 -19.60 -38.12 14.05
CA LYS A 494 -20.26 -36.81 14.01
C LYS A 494 -21.62 -36.84 14.74
N SER A 495 -22.40 -37.92 14.62
CA SER A 495 -23.75 -38.03 15.19
C SER A 495 -23.82 -37.80 16.70
N LYS A 496 -22.72 -38.03 17.44
CA LYS A 496 -22.60 -37.74 18.87
C LYS A 496 -22.77 -36.27 19.24
N TYR A 497 -22.49 -35.36 18.30
CA TYR A 497 -22.57 -33.91 18.50
C TYR A 497 -23.92 -33.32 18.07
N LYS A 498 -24.89 -34.14 17.63
CA LYS A 498 -26.19 -33.66 17.13
C LYS A 498 -26.95 -32.83 18.19
N VAL A 499 -27.07 -33.35 19.41
CA VAL A 499 -27.76 -32.67 20.52
C VAL A 499 -27.08 -31.34 20.86
N TRP A 500 -25.74 -31.30 20.80
CA TRP A 500 -24.98 -30.06 20.99
C TRP A 500 -25.28 -29.05 19.87
N ALA A 501 -25.32 -29.48 18.61
CA ALA A 501 -25.59 -28.60 17.48
C ALA A 501 -27.02 -28.03 17.54
N GLU A 502 -28.01 -28.85 17.88
CA GLU A 502 -29.41 -28.43 18.05
C GLU A 502 -29.57 -27.41 19.19
N LYS A 503 -28.91 -27.64 20.33
CA LYS A 503 -28.90 -26.70 21.46
C LYS A 503 -28.29 -25.34 21.08
N ASN A 504 -27.16 -25.35 20.37
CA ASN A 504 -26.51 -24.10 19.95
C ASN A 504 -27.32 -23.35 18.88
N LEU A 505 -27.98 -24.08 17.96
CA LEU A 505 -28.91 -23.47 17.02
C LEU A 505 -30.07 -22.79 17.76
N GLN A 506 -30.68 -23.45 18.75
CA GLN A 506 -31.75 -22.86 19.56
C GLN A 506 -31.30 -21.56 20.23
N ASN A 507 -30.11 -21.56 20.86
CA ASN A 507 -29.55 -20.37 21.48
C ASN A 507 -29.39 -19.22 20.48
N ILE A 508 -28.93 -19.50 19.26
CA ILE A 508 -28.76 -18.49 18.21
C ILE A 508 -30.11 -17.99 17.69
N GLU A 509 -31.11 -18.85 17.56
CA GLU A 509 -32.46 -18.44 17.15
C GLU A 509 -33.13 -17.56 18.21
N GLU A 510 -32.96 -17.85 19.49
CA GLU A 510 -33.42 -16.99 20.57
C GLU A 510 -32.75 -15.61 20.51
N ILE A 511 -31.43 -15.57 20.32
CA ILE A 511 -30.67 -14.34 20.14
C ILE A 511 -31.17 -13.56 18.91
N LEU A 512 -31.42 -14.26 17.80
CA LEU A 512 -31.86 -13.66 16.53
C LEU A 512 -33.16 -12.86 16.70
N VAL A 513 -34.15 -13.41 17.40
CA VAL A 513 -35.44 -12.72 17.66
C VAL A 513 -35.24 -11.36 18.34
N TYR A 514 -34.37 -11.30 19.35
CA TYR A 514 -34.09 -10.04 20.04
C TYR A 514 -33.23 -9.11 19.18
N SER A 515 -32.31 -9.65 18.38
CA SER A 515 -31.47 -8.87 17.47
C SER A 515 -32.31 -8.17 16.39
N GLU A 516 -33.31 -8.84 15.81
CA GLU A 516 -34.20 -8.26 14.79
C GLU A 516 -35.08 -7.15 15.37
N LYS A 517 -35.61 -7.35 16.59
CA LYS A 517 -36.32 -6.29 17.34
C LYS A 517 -35.42 -5.09 17.60
N PHE A 518 -34.17 -5.33 17.96
CA PHE A 518 -33.20 -4.27 18.19
C PHE A 518 -32.83 -3.52 16.90
N ILE A 519 -32.66 -4.22 15.77
CA ILE A 519 -32.45 -3.59 14.45
C ILE A 519 -33.64 -2.71 14.06
N SER A 520 -34.88 -3.19 14.27
CA SER A 520 -36.09 -2.38 14.03
C SER A 520 -36.11 -1.13 14.91
N GLN A 521 -35.70 -1.25 16.18
CA GLN A 521 -35.54 -0.11 17.07
C GLN A 521 -34.47 0.86 16.58
N LEU A 522 -33.29 0.38 16.18
CA LEU A 522 -32.20 1.23 15.68
C LEU A 522 -32.65 2.03 14.46
N ASN A 523 -33.33 1.40 13.49
CA ASN A 523 -33.85 2.12 12.33
C ASN A 523 -34.72 3.30 12.74
N LYS A 524 -35.68 3.08 13.65
CA LYS A 524 -36.54 4.15 14.18
C LYS A 524 -35.74 5.26 14.86
N LEU A 525 -34.79 4.91 15.73
CA LEU A 525 -34.01 5.91 16.48
C LEU A 525 -33.09 6.77 15.59
N PHE A 526 -32.56 6.21 14.51
CA PHE A 526 -31.75 6.99 13.56
C PHE A 526 -32.60 7.89 12.65
N ASP A 527 -33.87 7.53 12.43
CA ASP A 527 -34.83 8.28 11.62
C ASP A 527 -35.63 9.31 12.45
N GLU A 528 -35.53 9.28 13.77
CA GLU A 528 -36.14 10.26 14.69
C GLU A 528 -35.48 11.64 14.58
N GLU A 529 -36.32 12.68 14.59
CA GLU A 529 -35.91 14.08 14.75
C GLU A 529 -36.51 14.69 16.02
N PRO A 530 -35.71 15.36 16.88
CA PRO A 530 -34.28 15.63 16.74
C PRO A 530 -33.42 14.38 16.95
N TYR A 531 -32.25 14.33 16.30
CA TYR A 531 -31.30 13.23 16.42
C TYR A 531 -30.72 13.13 17.85
N ARG A 532 -31.02 12.05 18.57
CA ARG A 532 -30.62 11.83 19.97
C ARG A 532 -29.47 10.84 20.09
N PHE A 533 -28.26 11.26 19.72
CA PHE A 533 -27.07 10.41 19.74
C PHE A 533 -26.81 9.75 21.11
N GLU A 534 -26.88 10.50 22.22
CA GLU A 534 -26.64 9.94 23.56
C GLU A 534 -27.64 8.82 23.94
N PHE A 535 -28.89 8.94 23.49
CA PHE A 535 -29.87 7.88 23.71
C PHE A 535 -29.55 6.63 22.88
N ILE A 536 -29.13 6.81 21.62
CA ILE A 536 -28.69 5.69 20.77
C ILE A 536 -27.50 4.97 21.43
N LYS A 537 -26.52 5.72 21.93
CA LYS A 537 -25.37 5.18 22.66
C LYS A 537 -25.79 4.36 23.88
N GLU A 538 -26.68 4.88 24.71
CA GLU A 538 -27.21 4.14 25.86
C GLU A 538 -27.86 2.82 25.43
N ARG A 539 -28.68 2.86 24.37
CA ARG A 539 -29.35 1.66 23.83
C ARG A 539 -28.36 0.64 23.28
N VAL A 540 -27.33 1.07 22.55
CA VAL A 540 -26.30 0.17 22.01
C VAL A 540 -25.46 -0.44 23.14
N ASN A 541 -25.10 0.33 24.16
CA ASN A 541 -24.39 -0.20 25.33
C ASN A 541 -25.21 -1.26 26.08
N LYS A 542 -26.51 -1.04 26.27
CA LYS A 542 -27.42 -2.06 26.85
C LYS A 542 -27.53 -3.30 25.96
N ALA A 543 -27.61 -3.12 24.65
CA ALA A 543 -27.64 -4.24 23.71
C ALA A 543 -26.33 -5.05 23.76
N TYR A 544 -25.18 -4.38 23.78
CA TYR A 544 -23.88 -5.04 23.96
C TYR A 544 -23.84 -5.88 25.24
N GLN A 545 -24.23 -5.31 26.38
CA GLN A 545 -24.27 -6.03 27.67
C GLN A 545 -25.21 -7.25 27.66
N TYR A 546 -26.31 -7.19 26.90
CA TYR A 546 -27.24 -8.30 26.76
C TYR A 546 -26.72 -9.41 25.81
N PHE A 547 -26.21 -9.02 24.64
CA PHE A 547 -25.85 -9.97 23.59
C PHE A 547 -24.44 -10.55 23.77
N PHE A 548 -23.48 -9.76 24.24
CA PHE A 548 -22.08 -10.17 24.30
C PHE A 548 -21.88 -11.45 25.12
N PRO A 549 -22.39 -11.58 26.37
CA PRO A 549 -22.20 -12.80 27.15
C PRO A 549 -22.77 -14.06 26.48
N LYS A 550 -23.88 -13.91 25.74
CA LYS A 550 -24.51 -15.04 25.03
C LYS A 550 -23.70 -15.46 23.81
N MET A 551 -23.21 -14.49 23.04
CA MET A 551 -22.36 -14.75 21.87
C MET A 551 -20.99 -15.30 22.29
N ASP A 552 -20.41 -14.78 23.37
CA ASP A 552 -19.15 -15.23 23.96
C ASP A 552 -19.23 -16.68 24.44
N TYR A 553 -20.33 -17.05 25.10
CA TYR A 553 -20.60 -18.45 25.47
C TYR A 553 -20.65 -19.38 24.26
N LEU A 554 -21.31 -18.98 23.18
CA LEU A 554 -21.36 -19.77 21.93
C LEU A 554 -19.98 -19.92 21.27
N VAL A 555 -19.14 -18.87 21.30
CA VAL A 555 -17.75 -18.94 20.84
C VAL A 555 -16.98 -19.96 21.66
N PHE A 556 -17.09 -19.89 22.99
CA PHE A 556 -16.42 -20.82 23.89
C PHE A 556 -16.84 -22.27 23.63
N GLU A 557 -18.14 -22.56 23.57
CA GLU A 557 -18.66 -23.91 23.29
C GLU A 557 -18.17 -24.44 21.95
N LEU A 558 -18.19 -23.63 20.90
CA LEU A 558 -17.73 -24.01 19.58
C LEU A 558 -16.23 -24.32 19.56
N LEU A 559 -15.39 -23.43 20.10
CA LEU A 559 -13.94 -23.64 20.18
C LEU A 559 -13.60 -24.86 21.04
N PHE A 560 -14.33 -25.07 22.14
CA PHE A 560 -14.14 -26.23 23.01
C PHE A 560 -14.44 -27.53 22.26
N THR A 561 -15.57 -27.59 21.53
CA THR A 561 -15.93 -28.73 20.69
C THR A 561 -14.89 -28.96 19.58
N MET A 562 -14.44 -27.91 18.89
CA MET A 562 -13.38 -28.02 17.88
C MET A 562 -12.07 -28.60 18.46
N ALA A 563 -11.68 -28.18 19.66
CA ALA A 563 -10.51 -28.71 20.35
C ALA A 563 -10.64 -30.20 20.71
N GLN A 564 -11.85 -30.66 21.09
CA GLN A 564 -12.12 -32.08 21.34
C GLN A 564 -12.03 -32.93 20.06
N ILE A 565 -12.46 -32.39 18.93
CA ILE A 565 -12.52 -33.09 17.64
C ILE A 565 -11.15 -33.17 16.96
N LYS A 566 -10.28 -32.16 17.14
CA LYS A 566 -8.94 -32.10 16.51
C LYS A 566 -8.12 -33.38 16.73
N LYS A 567 -8.36 -34.10 17.84
CA LYS A 567 -7.68 -35.35 18.21
C LYS A 567 -8.35 -36.64 17.70
N GLN A 568 -9.50 -36.55 17.02
CA GLN A 568 -10.29 -37.71 16.57
C GLN A 568 -10.01 -38.03 15.10
N ARG A 569 -9.64 -39.29 14.80
CA ARG A 569 -9.42 -39.76 13.43
C ARG A 569 -10.72 -39.67 12.60
N LYS A 570 -10.59 -39.31 11.32
CA LYS A 570 -11.69 -39.21 10.33
C LYS A 570 -12.74 -38.09 10.57
N MET A 571 -12.38 -37.00 11.25
CA MET A 571 -13.28 -35.87 11.51
C MET A 571 -12.96 -34.58 10.73
N LYS A 572 -12.11 -34.65 9.68
CA LYS A 572 -11.64 -33.46 8.95
C LYS A 572 -12.76 -32.65 8.30
N ALA A 573 -13.70 -33.30 7.60
CA ALA A 573 -14.82 -32.61 6.97
C ALA A 573 -15.72 -31.90 8.00
N PHE A 574 -15.98 -32.54 9.14
CA PHE A 574 -16.72 -31.93 10.23
C PHE A 574 -15.97 -30.75 10.85
N TRP A 575 -14.66 -30.84 11.01
CA TRP A 575 -13.84 -29.72 11.48
C TRP A 575 -13.89 -28.53 10.51
N GLU A 576 -13.84 -28.78 9.20
CA GLU A 576 -13.98 -27.74 8.17
C GLU A 576 -15.35 -27.05 8.22
N GLU A 577 -16.44 -27.80 8.47
CA GLU A 577 -17.77 -27.22 8.72
C GLU A 577 -17.78 -26.32 9.96
N LEU A 578 -17.21 -26.79 11.08
CA LEU A 578 -17.14 -26.01 12.31
C LEU A 578 -16.28 -24.76 12.17
N ALA A 579 -15.19 -24.82 11.39
CA ALA A 579 -14.34 -23.68 11.11
C ALA A 579 -15.09 -22.56 10.35
N GLU A 580 -16.07 -22.90 9.51
CA GLU A 580 -16.93 -21.90 8.85
C GLU A 580 -17.90 -21.23 9.84
N LEU A 581 -18.45 -21.98 10.79
CA LEU A 581 -19.26 -21.42 11.88
C LEU A 581 -18.42 -20.52 12.79
N GLU A 582 -17.20 -20.97 13.11
CA GLU A 582 -16.23 -20.27 13.96
C GLU A 582 -15.89 -18.90 13.37
N GLU A 583 -15.57 -18.89 12.07
CA GLU A 583 -15.31 -17.65 11.34
C GLU A 583 -16.48 -16.67 11.41
N GLY A 584 -17.71 -17.16 11.25
CA GLY A 584 -18.92 -16.32 11.31
C GLY A 584 -19.16 -15.72 12.68
N ILE A 585 -19.07 -16.53 13.74
CA ILE A 585 -19.38 -16.09 15.10
C ILE A 585 -18.29 -15.20 15.70
N ILE A 586 -17.01 -15.50 15.47
CA ILE A 586 -15.91 -14.65 15.91
C ILE A 586 -16.02 -13.28 15.25
N LYS A 587 -16.32 -13.24 13.94
CA LYS A 587 -16.52 -11.97 13.22
C LYS A 587 -17.64 -11.14 13.84
N ALA A 588 -18.76 -11.77 14.21
CA ALA A 588 -19.88 -11.07 14.86
C ALA A 588 -19.46 -10.47 16.21
N VAL A 589 -18.74 -11.21 17.05
CA VAL A 589 -18.28 -10.72 18.37
C VAL A 589 -17.25 -9.59 18.23
N LEU A 590 -16.29 -9.72 17.32
CA LEU A 590 -15.30 -8.67 17.07
C LEU A 590 -15.96 -7.38 16.56
N GLN A 591 -16.99 -7.49 15.72
CA GLN A 591 -17.79 -6.34 15.28
C GLN A 591 -18.55 -5.69 16.43
N MET A 592 -19.15 -6.46 17.34
CA MET A 592 -19.81 -5.92 18.54
C MET A 592 -18.84 -5.16 19.45
N LYS A 593 -17.63 -5.70 19.67
CA LYS A 593 -16.60 -5.00 20.46
C LYS A 593 -16.20 -3.68 19.79
N LYS A 594 -16.00 -3.71 18.46
CA LYS A 594 -15.61 -2.54 17.68
C LYS A 594 -16.72 -1.47 17.64
N SER A 595 -17.99 -1.86 17.51
CA SER A 595 -19.12 -0.92 17.49
C SER A 595 -19.27 -0.15 18.79
N GLN A 596 -19.06 -0.81 19.94
CA GLN A 596 -19.09 -0.16 21.24
C GLN A 596 -18.01 0.94 21.33
N LYS A 597 -16.76 0.60 20.99
CA LYS A 597 -15.64 1.56 21.00
C LYS A 597 -15.85 2.71 20.03
N MET A 598 -16.41 2.42 18.85
CA MET A 598 -16.72 3.42 17.84
C MET A 598 -17.75 4.45 18.34
N ILE A 599 -18.82 4.00 18.98
CA ILE A 599 -19.80 4.90 19.59
C ILE A 599 -19.18 5.75 20.70
N ASP A 600 -18.35 5.16 21.56
CA ASP A 600 -17.71 5.89 22.65
C ASP A 600 -16.73 6.95 22.14
N ALA A 601 -15.99 6.66 21.06
CA ALA A 601 -15.08 7.63 20.42
C ALA A 601 -15.86 8.78 19.77
N ILE A 602 -16.91 8.48 19.01
CA ILE A 602 -17.78 9.51 18.41
C ILE A 602 -18.41 10.39 19.49
N ALA A 603 -18.82 9.81 20.63
CA ALA A 603 -19.38 10.56 21.75
C ALA A 603 -18.41 11.54 22.41
N ARG A 604 -17.11 11.28 22.30
CA ARG A 604 -16.03 12.15 22.82
C ARG A 604 -15.51 13.12 21.77
N GLU A 605 -16.11 13.14 20.58
CA GLU A 605 -15.62 13.91 19.42
C GLU A 605 -14.17 13.55 19.04
N GLU A 606 -13.77 12.31 19.31
CA GLU A 606 -12.46 11.78 18.95
C GLU A 606 -12.49 11.23 17.52
N ASP A 607 -11.46 11.54 16.72
CA ASP A 607 -11.32 10.97 15.39
C ASP A 607 -11.14 9.45 15.46
N LEU A 608 -11.95 8.71 14.69
CA LEU A 608 -11.80 7.26 14.58
C LEU A 608 -10.46 6.91 13.95
N SER A 609 -9.72 6.02 14.61
CA SER A 609 -8.40 5.57 14.17
C SER A 609 -8.18 4.09 14.53
N LYS A 610 -7.08 3.55 14.04
CA LYS A 610 -6.65 2.20 14.36
C LYS A 610 -6.30 2.08 15.84
N GLU A 611 -5.70 3.11 16.42
CA GLU A 611 -5.22 3.10 17.81
C GLU A 611 -6.36 3.10 18.82
N ASN A 612 -7.41 3.91 18.60
CA ASN A 612 -8.56 3.93 19.52
C ASN A 612 -9.55 2.78 19.30
N LEU A 613 -9.57 2.14 18.12
CA LEU A 613 -10.49 1.04 17.81
C LEU A 613 -9.88 -0.37 17.87
N LYS A 614 -8.55 -0.54 17.80
CA LYS A 614 -7.88 -1.84 17.91
C LYS A 614 -7.08 -1.96 19.20
N LEU A 615 -7.76 -2.39 20.26
CA LEU A 615 -7.12 -2.77 21.52
C LEU A 615 -6.67 -4.24 21.48
N GLN A 616 -5.63 -4.57 22.26
CA GLN A 616 -5.14 -5.95 22.44
C GLN A 616 -6.28 -6.95 22.73
N GLU A 617 -7.30 -6.52 23.49
CA GLU A 617 -8.48 -7.33 23.83
C GLU A 617 -9.32 -7.81 22.63
N ILE A 618 -9.23 -7.12 21.47
CA ILE A 618 -9.91 -7.50 20.22
C ILE A 618 -9.00 -8.43 19.42
N SER A 619 -7.71 -8.12 19.30
CA SER A 619 -6.74 -8.95 18.55
C SER A 619 -6.48 -10.29 19.22
N GLU A 620 -6.51 -10.35 20.55
CA GLU A 620 -6.22 -11.55 21.34
C GLU A 620 -7.49 -12.32 21.75
N TYR A 621 -8.68 -11.87 21.34
CA TYR A 621 -9.95 -12.44 21.78
C TYR A 621 -10.03 -13.96 21.60
N LYS A 622 -9.73 -14.45 20.39
CA LYS A 622 -9.69 -15.90 20.08
C LYS A 622 -8.57 -16.60 20.85
N ILE A 623 -7.39 -15.98 20.92
CA ILE A 623 -6.21 -16.54 21.60
C ILE A 623 -6.52 -16.78 23.08
N ASN A 624 -7.15 -15.81 23.74
CA ASN A 624 -7.52 -15.91 25.15
C ASN A 624 -8.50 -17.06 25.41
N HIS A 625 -9.49 -17.26 24.52
CA HIS A 625 -10.38 -18.41 24.60
C HIS A 625 -9.63 -19.74 24.42
N LEU A 626 -8.74 -19.83 23.44
CA LEU A 626 -7.94 -21.03 23.20
C LEU A 626 -7.06 -21.38 24.42
N VAL A 627 -6.44 -20.38 25.05
CA VAL A 627 -5.66 -20.56 26.29
C VAL A 627 -6.54 -21.06 27.44
N GLN A 628 -7.72 -20.47 27.63
CA GLN A 628 -8.67 -20.92 28.66
C GLN A 628 -9.11 -22.38 28.43
N ILE A 629 -9.45 -22.73 27.20
CA ILE A 629 -9.86 -24.09 26.82
C ILE A 629 -8.70 -25.08 27.03
N ALA A 630 -7.47 -24.72 26.64
CA ALA A 630 -6.30 -25.56 26.86
C ALA A 630 -6.09 -25.86 28.36
N ASN A 631 -6.25 -24.86 29.22
CA ASN A 631 -6.14 -25.03 30.68
C ASN A 631 -7.24 -25.96 31.25
N LEU A 632 -8.48 -25.84 30.78
CA LEU A 632 -9.58 -26.71 31.20
C LEU A 632 -9.39 -28.18 30.76
N LEU A 633 -8.88 -28.38 29.54
CA LEU A 633 -8.56 -29.71 29.02
C LEU A 633 -7.38 -30.36 29.77
N ARG A 634 -6.45 -29.56 30.30
CA ARG A 634 -5.37 -30.03 31.19
C ARG A 634 -5.92 -30.40 32.57
N ALA A 635 -6.73 -29.54 33.17
CA ALA A 635 -7.30 -29.77 34.51
C ALA A 635 -8.23 -31.01 34.56
N SER A 636 -8.95 -31.29 33.47
CA SER A 636 -9.81 -32.48 33.37
C SER A 636 -9.05 -33.79 33.11
N ARG A 637 -7.76 -33.73 32.74
CA ARG A 637 -6.89 -34.88 32.49
C ARG A 637 -5.72 -34.90 33.48
N LEU A 638 -6.04 -35.07 34.76
CA LEU A 638 -5.04 -35.40 35.78
C LEU A 638 -4.40 -36.76 35.45
N GLY A 639 -3.20 -36.76 34.84
CA GLY A 639 -2.30 -37.92 34.87
C GLY A 639 -1.71 -38.46 33.56
N LEU A 640 -1.62 -37.70 32.45
CA LEU A 640 -0.81 -38.14 31.30
C LEU A 640 0.07 -36.99 30.78
N GLU A 641 1.37 -37.11 31.08
CA GLU A 641 2.46 -36.29 30.57
C GLU A 641 2.72 -36.58 29.07
N GLU A 642 3.23 -35.56 28.39
CA GLU A 642 3.88 -35.56 27.07
C GLU A 642 3.02 -35.94 25.84
N GLU A 643 2.38 -34.93 25.22
CA GLU A 643 2.00 -34.82 23.79
C GLU A 643 1.02 -33.61 23.60
N GLN A 644 1.43 -32.38 23.97
CA GLN A 644 0.53 -31.20 24.00
C GLN A 644 1.09 -29.91 23.37
N ASP A 645 1.80 -30.00 22.24
CA ASP A 645 2.35 -28.82 21.58
C ASP A 645 1.45 -28.17 20.51
N ASP A 646 0.55 -28.88 19.83
CA ASP A 646 -0.20 -28.33 18.67
C ASP A 646 -1.10 -27.10 18.96
N ILE A 647 -1.73 -27.01 20.14
CA ILE A 647 -2.57 -25.86 20.50
C ILE A 647 -1.68 -24.68 20.92
N PHE A 648 -0.54 -24.97 21.54
CA PHE A 648 0.44 -23.95 21.93
C PHE A 648 1.21 -23.44 20.71
N GLU A 649 1.46 -24.27 19.69
CA GLU A 649 2.01 -23.86 18.40
C GLU A 649 1.10 -22.84 17.71
N GLU A 650 -0.22 -23.10 17.62
CA GLU A 650 -1.21 -22.12 17.09
C GLU A 650 -1.24 -20.80 17.89
N VAL A 651 -1.08 -20.87 19.22
CA VAL A 651 -0.99 -19.69 20.10
C VAL A 651 0.35 -18.95 19.91
N SER A 652 1.44 -19.67 19.65
CA SER A 652 2.78 -19.10 19.45
C SER A 652 2.91 -18.41 18.09
N ASP A 653 2.35 -18.99 17.03
CA ASP A 653 2.35 -18.40 15.69
C ASP A 653 1.43 -17.18 15.59
N SER A 654 0.34 -17.16 16.37
CA SER A 654 -0.63 -16.05 16.39
C SER A 654 -0.19 -14.83 17.22
N LYS A 655 0.81 -14.97 18.09
CA LYS A 655 1.39 -13.87 18.88
C LYS A 655 2.43 -13.01 18.15
N LYS A 656 2.73 -13.28 16.88
CA LYS A 656 3.60 -12.40 16.06
C LYS A 656 2.90 -11.04 15.85
N GLU A 657 3.30 -10.05 16.65
CA GLU A 657 2.69 -8.71 16.69
C GLU A 657 2.66 -8.00 15.33
N LYS A 658 1.52 -7.39 15.02
CA LYS A 658 1.36 -6.40 13.95
C LYS A 658 2.06 -5.11 14.34
N LYS A 659 3.20 -4.83 13.72
CA LYS A 659 3.89 -3.55 13.84
C LYS A 659 3.64 -2.68 12.62
N LEU A 660 3.61 -1.35 12.84
CA LEU A 660 3.69 -0.32 11.80
C LEU A 660 4.79 -0.66 10.77
N LYS A 661 4.77 -0.08 9.55
CA LYS A 661 5.89 -0.22 8.60
C LYS A 661 7.18 0.32 9.24
N LYS A 662 7.87 -0.58 9.95
CA LYS A 662 9.12 -0.35 10.65
C LYS A 662 10.25 -0.31 9.65
N ALA A 663 11.32 0.40 9.99
CA ALA A 663 12.49 0.40 9.12
C ALA A 663 13.01 -1.03 8.96
N THR A 664 13.56 -1.38 7.78
CA THR A 664 14.11 -2.72 7.52
C THR A 664 15.17 -3.14 8.56
N THR A 665 15.89 -2.17 9.14
CA THR A 665 16.85 -2.37 10.23
C THR A 665 16.15 -2.74 11.55
N GLU A 666 15.03 -2.10 11.89
CA GLU A 666 14.25 -2.41 13.10
C GLU A 666 13.66 -3.83 13.04
N ILE A 667 13.21 -4.28 11.86
CA ILE A 667 12.74 -5.66 11.67
C ILE A 667 13.88 -6.65 11.90
N THR A 668 15.10 -6.33 11.43
CA THR A 668 16.29 -7.15 11.72
C THR A 668 16.57 -7.21 13.21
N LEU A 669 16.50 -6.06 13.91
CA LEU A 669 16.71 -5.98 15.35
C LEU A 669 15.74 -6.87 16.13
N GLU A 670 14.48 -6.94 15.70
CA GLU A 670 13.49 -7.78 16.37
C GLU A 670 13.80 -9.26 16.26
N PHE A 671 14.13 -9.75 15.06
CA PHE A 671 14.53 -11.14 14.91
C PHE A 671 15.87 -11.45 15.59
N TRP A 672 16.79 -10.48 15.60
CA TRP A 672 18.04 -10.58 16.36
C TRP A 672 17.79 -10.72 17.87
N LYS A 673 16.89 -9.90 18.42
CA LYS A 673 16.46 -10.00 19.83
C LYS A 673 15.73 -11.31 20.15
N GLN A 674 15.14 -11.97 19.16
CA GLN A 674 14.59 -13.32 19.26
C GLN A 674 15.65 -14.43 19.16
N GLN A 675 16.95 -14.08 19.20
CA GLN A 675 18.09 -15.00 19.12
C GLN A 675 18.15 -15.83 17.83
N LYS A 676 17.54 -15.34 16.73
CA LYS A 676 17.67 -16.00 15.43
C LYS A 676 19.05 -15.74 14.84
N SER A 677 19.62 -16.75 14.20
CA SER A 677 20.90 -16.65 13.48
C SER A 677 20.77 -15.77 12.24
N ILE A 678 21.89 -15.22 11.74
CA ILE A 678 21.93 -14.39 10.53
C ILE A 678 21.33 -15.12 9.32
N GLY A 679 21.57 -16.44 9.20
CA GLY A 679 21.02 -17.28 8.15
C GLY A 679 19.50 -17.41 8.23
N GLU A 680 18.95 -17.67 9.42
CA GLU A 680 17.50 -17.76 9.63
C GLU A 680 16.81 -16.42 9.39
N ILE A 681 17.42 -15.31 9.83
CA ILE A 681 16.89 -13.97 9.56
C ILE A 681 16.85 -13.70 8.05
N ALA A 682 17.92 -14.06 7.32
CA ALA A 682 18.00 -13.91 5.87
C ALA A 682 16.88 -14.70 5.17
N GLU A 683 16.64 -15.95 5.56
CA GLU A 683 15.60 -16.79 4.98
C GLU A 683 14.18 -16.26 5.28
N ILE A 684 13.88 -15.98 6.55
CA ILE A 684 12.56 -15.47 6.99
C ILE A 684 12.22 -14.16 6.28
N ARG A 685 13.22 -13.28 6.13
CA ARG A 685 13.02 -11.98 5.51
C ARG A 685 13.14 -11.99 3.99
N LYS A 686 13.50 -13.13 3.38
CA LYS A 686 13.83 -13.25 1.94
C LYS A 686 14.91 -12.23 1.53
N LEU A 687 15.97 -12.13 2.31
CA LEU A 687 17.14 -11.27 2.10
C LEU A 687 18.42 -12.09 2.01
N THR A 688 19.49 -11.48 1.50
CA THR A 688 20.83 -12.08 1.55
C THR A 688 21.45 -11.89 2.93
N GLN A 689 22.35 -12.79 3.34
CA GLN A 689 23.11 -12.63 4.59
C GLN A 689 23.91 -11.32 4.59
N VAL A 690 24.46 -10.92 3.45
CA VAL A 690 25.16 -9.63 3.23
C VAL A 690 24.27 -8.45 3.64
N THR A 691 22.99 -8.47 3.26
CA THR A 691 22.03 -7.43 3.63
C THR A 691 21.75 -7.42 5.13
N ILE A 692 21.70 -8.59 5.77
CA ILE A 692 21.52 -8.70 7.23
C ILE A 692 22.74 -8.19 8.00
N TYR A 693 23.97 -8.55 7.58
CA TYR A 693 25.21 -7.98 8.14
C TYR A 693 25.22 -6.45 8.04
N SER A 694 24.80 -5.92 6.89
CA SER A 694 24.63 -4.49 6.64
C SER A 694 23.67 -3.84 7.64
N HIS A 695 22.54 -4.47 7.97
CA HIS A 695 21.57 -3.97 8.95
C HIS A 695 22.12 -4.02 10.38
N LEU A 696 22.77 -5.12 10.77
CA LEU A 696 23.36 -5.27 12.11
C LEU A 696 24.48 -4.26 12.35
N GLY A 697 25.30 -3.95 11.34
CA GLY A 697 26.33 -2.90 11.45
C GLY A 697 25.74 -1.54 11.79
N LYS A 698 24.64 -1.15 11.12
CA LYS A 698 23.92 0.10 11.43
C LYS A 698 23.34 0.12 12.84
N LEU A 699 22.73 -0.99 13.26
CA LEU A 699 22.18 -1.12 14.60
C LEU A 699 23.29 -0.99 15.65
N ALA A 700 24.49 -1.51 15.36
CA ALA A 700 25.65 -1.35 16.23
C ALA A 700 26.13 0.11 16.30
N ALA A 701 26.23 0.83 15.18
CA ALA A 701 26.57 2.25 15.18
C ALA A 701 25.52 3.13 15.89
N GLN A 702 24.24 2.76 15.81
CA GLN A 702 23.17 3.42 16.53
C GLN A 702 23.12 3.07 18.04
N GLY A 703 23.99 2.18 18.51
CA GLY A 703 24.02 1.70 19.89
C GLY A 703 22.87 0.75 20.26
N ALA A 704 22.11 0.27 19.27
CA ALA A 704 20.97 -0.63 19.49
C ALA A 704 21.39 -2.08 19.81
N ILE A 705 22.58 -2.49 19.38
CA ILE A 705 23.23 -3.77 19.69
C ILE A 705 24.73 -3.56 19.90
N LYS A 706 25.39 -4.41 20.68
CA LYS A 706 26.86 -4.33 20.82
C LYS A 706 27.54 -5.11 19.70
N LEU A 707 28.60 -4.57 19.11
CA LEU A 707 29.39 -5.29 18.09
C LEU A 707 29.94 -6.63 18.60
N SER A 708 30.20 -6.72 19.92
CA SER A 708 30.62 -7.95 20.61
C SER A 708 29.57 -9.06 20.65
N GLU A 709 28.31 -8.76 20.31
CA GLU A 709 27.25 -9.76 20.16
C GLU A 709 27.34 -10.46 18.80
N ILE A 710 28.04 -9.87 17.83
CA ILE A 710 28.13 -10.36 16.45
C ILE A 710 29.53 -10.91 16.15
N LEU A 711 30.57 -10.22 16.63
CA LEU A 711 31.97 -10.62 16.46
C LEU A 711 32.63 -10.91 17.81
N PRO A 712 33.53 -11.91 17.90
CA PRO A 712 34.38 -12.12 19.07
C PRO A 712 35.21 -10.89 19.39
N LYS A 713 35.44 -10.61 20.68
CA LYS A 713 36.23 -9.44 21.14
C LYS A 713 37.62 -9.39 20.52
N ASP A 714 38.29 -10.54 20.43
CA ASP A 714 39.64 -10.64 19.87
C ASP A 714 39.69 -10.21 18.39
N LYS A 715 38.64 -10.51 17.62
CA LYS A 715 38.49 -10.05 16.23
C LYS A 715 38.21 -8.55 16.16
N ILE A 716 37.41 -8.00 17.08
CA ILE A 716 37.10 -6.56 17.15
C ILE A 716 38.37 -5.76 17.42
N GLU A 717 39.22 -6.19 18.35
CA GLU A 717 40.50 -5.53 18.66
C GLU A 717 41.48 -5.59 17.49
N ALA A 718 41.51 -6.71 16.76
CA ALA A 718 42.34 -6.85 15.57
C ALA A 718 41.85 -5.95 14.42
N LEU A 719 40.53 -5.84 14.23
CA LEU A 719 39.91 -4.94 13.25
C LEU A 719 40.13 -3.47 13.62
N ASP A 720 40.12 -3.10 14.91
CA ASP A 720 40.42 -1.72 15.36
C ASP A 720 41.84 -1.29 14.98
N LYS A 721 42.82 -2.16 15.20
CA LYS A 721 44.21 -1.91 14.77
C LYS A 721 44.31 -1.77 13.26
N LEU A 722 43.64 -2.65 12.52
CA LEU A 722 43.64 -2.66 11.07
C LEU A 722 43.03 -1.38 10.48
N PHE A 723 41.87 -0.95 10.97
CA PHE A 723 41.19 0.24 10.45
C PHE A 723 41.91 1.55 10.83
N LYS A 724 42.66 1.58 11.96
CA LYS A 724 43.56 2.68 12.30
C LYS A 724 44.78 2.76 11.38
N GLU A 725 45.33 1.62 10.98
CA GLU A 725 46.48 1.56 10.06
C GLU A 725 46.10 1.98 8.63
N PHE A 726 44.85 1.71 8.23
CA PHE A 726 44.31 2.01 6.90
C PHE A 726 43.30 3.17 6.91
N GLU A 727 43.50 4.16 7.77
CA GLU A 727 42.60 5.30 7.93
C GLU A 727 42.35 6.02 6.58
N ASN A 728 41.08 6.29 6.27
CA ASN A 728 40.61 6.90 5.01
C ASN A 728 40.84 6.11 3.70
N LYS A 729 41.24 4.82 3.79
CA LYS A 729 41.37 3.95 2.61
C LYS A 729 40.09 3.17 2.30
N PRO A 730 39.81 2.87 1.01
CA PRO A 730 38.63 2.10 0.62
C PRO A 730 38.73 0.66 1.14
N LEU A 731 37.59 0.04 1.44
CA LEU A 731 37.53 -1.29 2.04
C LEU A 731 38.15 -2.38 1.14
N SER A 732 38.22 -2.12 -0.17
CA SER A 732 38.91 -2.96 -1.14
C SER A 732 40.42 -3.03 -0.93
N GLU A 733 41.07 -1.93 -0.51
CA GLU A 733 42.50 -1.94 -0.18
C GLU A 733 42.76 -2.71 1.11
N ILE A 734 41.90 -2.52 2.11
CA ILE A 734 41.96 -3.27 3.37
C ILE A 734 41.78 -4.76 3.11
N LYS A 735 40.78 -5.14 2.30
CA LYS A 735 40.53 -6.53 1.92
C LYS A 735 41.69 -7.17 1.16
N ALA A 736 42.31 -6.43 0.23
CA ALA A 736 43.47 -6.93 -0.49
C ALA A 736 44.66 -7.20 0.44
N HIS A 737 44.79 -6.43 1.52
CA HIS A 737 45.85 -6.61 2.52
C HIS A 737 45.60 -7.80 3.46
N VAL A 738 44.35 -8.00 3.91
CA VAL A 738 44.02 -9.08 4.87
C VAL A 738 43.72 -10.44 4.22
N GLY A 739 43.56 -10.51 2.90
CA GLY A 739 43.32 -11.79 2.20
C GLY A 739 42.07 -12.51 2.73
N GLU A 740 42.18 -13.79 3.08
CA GLU A 740 41.05 -14.59 3.60
C GLU A 740 40.83 -14.49 5.13
N LEU A 741 41.68 -13.77 5.86
CA LEU A 741 41.58 -13.68 7.34
C LEU A 741 40.27 -13.07 7.83
N TYR A 742 39.68 -12.16 7.06
CA TYR A 742 38.38 -11.55 7.33
C TYR A 742 37.49 -11.59 6.10
N SER A 743 36.22 -11.94 6.27
CA SER A 743 35.26 -11.87 5.15
C SER A 743 34.96 -10.41 4.78
N TRP A 744 34.45 -10.19 3.56
CA TRP A 744 33.97 -8.86 3.16
C TRP A 744 32.87 -8.34 4.08
N ASP A 745 32.01 -9.24 4.57
CA ASP A 745 30.91 -8.90 5.47
C ASP A 745 31.41 -8.48 6.84
N GLU A 746 32.45 -9.13 7.38
CA GLU A 746 33.05 -8.78 8.67
C GLU A 746 33.73 -7.40 8.64
N LEU A 747 34.48 -7.11 7.57
CA LEU A 747 35.11 -5.79 7.37
C LEU A 747 34.04 -4.69 7.23
N LYS A 748 32.99 -4.94 6.46
CA LYS A 748 31.91 -3.99 6.22
C LYS A 748 31.03 -3.79 7.46
N LEU A 749 30.79 -4.85 8.23
CA LEU A 749 30.11 -4.80 9.52
C LEU A 749 30.88 -3.89 10.49
N TYR A 750 32.19 -4.12 10.62
CA TYR A 750 33.03 -3.34 11.51
C TYR A 750 33.09 -1.86 11.12
N GLN A 751 33.37 -1.56 9.85
CA GLN A 751 33.38 -0.19 9.32
C GLN A 751 32.06 0.53 9.62
N ARG A 752 30.93 -0.17 9.48
CA ARG A 752 29.59 0.40 9.68
C ARG A 752 29.17 0.50 11.14
N ALA A 753 29.75 -0.30 12.02
CA ALA A 753 29.49 -0.26 13.44
C ALA A 753 30.23 0.89 14.14
N GLN A 754 31.23 1.47 13.49
CA GLN A 754 31.91 2.66 14.00
C GLN A 754 30.97 3.88 13.94
N PRO A 755 30.90 4.69 15.00
CA PRO A 755 30.19 5.96 14.95
C PRO A 755 30.87 6.86 13.91
N LYS A 756 30.09 7.42 12.98
CA LYS A 756 30.60 8.43 12.06
C LYS A 756 30.95 9.67 12.87
N VAL A 757 32.23 10.01 12.93
CA VAL A 757 32.70 11.29 13.47
C VAL A 757 32.35 12.36 12.43
N ASP A 758 31.66 13.42 12.87
CA ASP A 758 31.23 14.57 12.06
C ASP A 758 32.37 15.24 11.27
#